data_AF-A0AA39CWY2-F1
#
_entry.id   AF-A0AA39CWY2-F1
#
_cell.length_a   1.000
_cell.length_b   1.000
_cell.length_c   1.000
_cell.angle_alpha   90.00
_cell.angle_beta   90.00
_cell.angle_gamma   90.00
#
_symmetry.space_group_name_H-M   'P 1'
#
loop_
_entity.id
_entity.type
_entity.pdbx_description
1 polymer ?
#
loop_
_entity_poly.entity_id
_entity_poly.type
_entity_poly.pdbx_seq_one_letter_code
_entity_poly.pdbx_strand_id
1 'polypeptide(L)'
;MELTQDMSILLRVAAAMVFGGVLGVEREMGKHAAGLRTHMLIAGAAALIVGLGDSVAEHFQQERYRDLLQVDPVRLIEAVVACVGFVAAGTILRGNHEDQVSGLTTASSLVMAAAIGIAVGIGKYAIALGVSVLCLLVLAPYGLIGFRHDCRFNSRLRSDHWLMWYDQYVTDTTPPRGGEPPVPVESPMQPWQHVYDPAGNLWLSSLIALLPIAFFFIALAVLRMKGWIAGTLTVAIALAVALLFYRMPVAQALGAAGFGFVYGLWPIAWIIIGAVFLYKVSVKTGQFDIIRASILSVTEDQRLQMLMVGFAFGAFLEGAAGFGAPVAITAALLVGLGFKPLYAAGLCLIVNTAPVAFGAMGIPIIVAGQVTGLDALEIGQMAGRQLPFLTIIVLFWIMAIMDGWRGIKETWPAVLVAGGSFAIAQYLTSNFIGPELPDITASLASLVCLTLFLRRWKPVRIFRFDTETSAEAAAQAMEAPRHSVGQIAKAWSPFLILTAMVTVWSIKPFKSLFAAGGPLEGWVLKIPVPGLDQLVQKMPPIVDAPLSYEAIYKFDWFSATGTSIILAAVIAIIALRMPAKAALQTFGETVRELRMPIFSIGMVLAFAFIANYSGLSATLALALAHTGKAFPFFSPFLGWLGVFLTGSDTSSNALFSALQATTAQQIGVSDVLLVAANTTGGVTGKMISPQSIAIACAAVGLAGKESDLFRFTVKHSLIFTTMVGLITLAQAYWLTWMIP
;
A
#
# COMPACT_ATOMS: atom_id res chain seq x y z
N MET A 1 -32.16 39.87 -10.73
CA MET A 1 -31.61 39.02 -11.79
C MET A 1 -31.22 37.64 -11.25
N GLU A 2 -30.59 37.57 -10.07
CA GLU A 2 -30.28 36.28 -9.41
C GLU A 2 -31.53 35.46 -9.03
N LEU A 3 -32.54 36.08 -8.40
CA LEU A 3 -33.78 35.38 -8.00
C LEU A 3 -34.54 34.73 -9.18
N THR A 4 -34.43 35.28 -10.38
CA THR A 4 -35.07 34.76 -11.60
C THR A 4 -34.31 33.57 -12.20
N GLN A 5 -33.00 33.52 -12.01
CA GLN A 5 -32.14 32.44 -12.49
C GLN A 5 -32.26 31.20 -11.60
N ASP A 6 -32.22 31.38 -10.28
CA ASP A 6 -32.42 30.28 -9.32
C ASP A 6 -33.80 29.63 -9.52
N MET A 7 -34.84 30.43 -9.74
CA MET A 7 -36.18 29.95 -10.05
C MET A 7 -36.22 29.14 -11.35
N SER A 8 -35.45 29.54 -12.37
CA SER A 8 -35.37 28.82 -13.65
C SER A 8 -34.68 27.45 -13.52
N ILE A 9 -33.65 27.35 -12.68
CA ILE A 9 -32.94 26.10 -12.40
C ILE A 9 -33.87 25.16 -11.62
N LEU A 10 -34.59 25.68 -10.61
CA LEU A 10 -35.57 24.89 -9.86
C LEU A 10 -36.69 24.35 -10.75
N LEU A 11 -37.20 25.14 -11.70
CA LEU A 11 -38.20 24.68 -12.67
C LEU A 11 -37.64 23.62 -13.63
N ARG A 12 -36.38 23.72 -14.05
CA ARG A 12 -35.69 22.69 -14.85
C ARG A 12 -35.54 21.39 -14.07
N VAL A 13 -35.12 21.47 -12.80
CA VAL A 13 -35.00 20.29 -11.94
C VAL A 13 -36.35 19.62 -11.75
N ALA A 14 -37.41 20.39 -11.47
CA ALA A 14 -38.77 19.85 -11.36
C ALA A 14 -39.24 19.15 -12.65
N ALA A 15 -39.00 19.75 -13.82
CA ALA A 15 -39.33 19.14 -15.11
C ALA A 15 -38.52 17.86 -15.39
N ALA A 16 -37.24 17.84 -15.05
CA ALA A 16 -36.39 16.65 -15.16
C ALA A 16 -36.87 15.52 -14.26
N MET A 17 -37.26 15.83 -13.02
CA MET A 17 -37.84 14.85 -12.10
C MET A 17 -39.14 14.26 -12.66
N VAL A 18 -39.98 15.06 -13.32
CA VAL A 18 -41.19 14.55 -13.98
C VAL A 18 -40.83 13.62 -15.14
N PHE A 19 -39.94 14.03 -16.06
CA PHE A 19 -39.58 13.22 -17.23
C PHE A 19 -38.81 11.94 -16.89
N GLY A 20 -37.91 11.98 -15.90
CA GLY A 20 -37.25 10.79 -15.36
C GLY A 20 -38.22 9.91 -14.57
N GLY A 21 -39.16 10.53 -13.86
CA GLY A 21 -40.19 9.83 -13.10
C GLY A 21 -41.11 8.98 -13.97
N VAL A 22 -41.41 9.41 -15.20
CA VAL A 22 -42.19 8.63 -16.17
C VAL A 22 -41.57 7.24 -16.43
N LEU A 23 -40.24 7.13 -16.56
CA LEU A 23 -39.55 5.84 -16.66
C LEU A 23 -39.64 5.06 -15.34
N GLY A 24 -39.49 5.78 -14.22
CA GLY A 24 -39.54 5.22 -12.89
C GLY A 24 -40.90 4.60 -12.51
N VAL A 25 -42.02 5.13 -13.02
CA VAL A 25 -43.37 4.55 -12.82
C VAL A 25 -43.45 3.16 -13.42
N GLU A 26 -43.04 3.00 -14.67
CA GLU A 26 -43.01 1.69 -15.34
C GLU A 26 -42.07 0.72 -14.60
N ARG A 27 -40.94 1.24 -14.10
CA ARG A 27 -39.99 0.41 -13.36
C ARG A 27 -40.46 -0.04 -11.99
N GLU A 28 -41.20 0.81 -11.29
CA GLU A 28 -41.82 0.48 -10.00
C GLU A 28 -43.00 -0.50 -10.17
N MET A 29 -43.82 -0.31 -11.21
CA MET A 29 -44.90 -1.24 -11.55
C MET A 29 -44.37 -2.64 -11.89
N GLY A 30 -43.20 -2.73 -12.52
CA GLY A 30 -42.51 -4.00 -12.78
C GLY A 30 -41.75 -4.60 -11.59
N LYS A 31 -41.83 -3.99 -10.39
CA LYS A 31 -41.11 -4.40 -9.16
C LYS A 31 -39.58 -4.52 -9.33
N HIS A 32 -38.99 -3.65 -10.13
CA HIS A 32 -37.53 -3.63 -10.33
C HIS A 32 -36.82 -2.90 -9.18
N ALA A 33 -35.52 -3.17 -9.03
CA ALA A 33 -34.69 -2.68 -7.93
C ALA A 33 -34.64 -1.14 -7.82
N ALA A 34 -34.82 -0.41 -8.93
CA ALA A 34 -34.92 1.05 -8.94
C ALA A 34 -36.26 1.49 -9.52
N GLY A 35 -37.12 2.06 -8.67
CA GLY A 35 -38.46 2.54 -9.02
C GLY A 35 -38.53 4.05 -9.28
N LEU A 36 -39.70 4.63 -9.03
CA LEU A 36 -40.06 6.03 -9.32
C LEU A 36 -39.10 7.02 -8.67
N ARG A 37 -38.91 6.89 -7.35
CA ARG A 37 -38.11 7.81 -6.55
C ARG A 37 -36.67 7.89 -7.05
N THR A 38 -36.09 6.75 -7.40
CA THR A 38 -34.70 6.66 -7.88
C THR A 38 -34.51 7.39 -9.21
N HIS A 39 -35.42 7.18 -10.17
CA HIS A 39 -35.33 7.81 -11.49
C HIS A 39 -35.62 9.31 -11.43
N MET A 40 -36.54 9.75 -10.57
CA MET A 40 -36.79 11.17 -10.32
C MET A 40 -35.54 11.85 -9.73
N LEU A 41 -34.93 11.27 -8.71
CA LEU A 41 -33.76 11.84 -8.03
C LEU A 41 -32.53 11.92 -8.94
N ILE A 42 -32.29 10.89 -9.76
CA ILE A 42 -31.16 10.90 -10.71
C ILE A 42 -31.35 11.95 -11.80
N ALA A 43 -32.54 12.03 -12.40
CA ALA A 43 -32.83 13.04 -13.42
C ALA A 43 -32.77 14.47 -12.84
N GLY A 44 -33.31 14.67 -11.64
CA GLY A 44 -33.26 15.96 -10.94
C GLY A 44 -31.84 16.37 -10.56
N ALA A 45 -31.04 15.46 -10.02
CA ALA A 45 -29.64 15.74 -9.66
C ALA A 45 -28.79 16.07 -10.89
N ALA A 46 -28.97 15.33 -11.98
CA ALA A 46 -28.30 15.60 -13.26
C ALA A 46 -28.67 17.00 -13.80
N ALA A 47 -29.95 17.37 -13.78
CA ALA A 47 -30.40 18.69 -14.22
C ALA A 47 -29.89 19.83 -13.32
N LEU A 48 -29.81 19.60 -12.00
CA LEU A 48 -29.30 20.59 -11.04
C LEU A 48 -27.81 20.83 -11.24
N ILE A 49 -27.02 19.76 -11.34
CA ILE A 49 -25.57 19.85 -11.51
C ILE A 49 -25.25 20.61 -12.81
N VAL A 50 -25.94 20.29 -13.91
CA VAL A 50 -25.79 20.98 -15.20
C VAL A 50 -26.27 22.43 -15.13
N GLY A 51 -27.42 22.69 -14.53
CA GLY A 51 -27.97 24.04 -14.40
C GLY A 51 -27.12 24.97 -13.54
N LEU A 52 -26.48 24.44 -12.48
CA LEU A 52 -25.52 25.19 -11.66
C LEU A 52 -24.22 25.50 -12.42
N GLY A 53 -23.85 24.68 -13.40
CA GLY A 53 -22.69 24.93 -14.27
C GLY A 53 -22.80 26.26 -15.01
N ASP A 54 -23.98 26.59 -15.53
CA ASP A 54 -24.24 27.86 -16.20
C ASP A 54 -24.14 29.05 -15.21
N SER A 55 -24.67 28.91 -13.99
CA SER A 55 -24.58 29.96 -12.95
C SER A 55 -23.16 30.19 -12.44
N VAL A 56 -22.37 29.12 -12.31
CA VAL A 56 -20.94 29.23 -11.97
C VAL A 56 -20.17 29.92 -13.11
N ALA A 57 -20.46 29.57 -14.36
CA ALA A 57 -19.83 30.23 -15.51
C ALA A 57 -20.12 31.74 -15.55
N GLU A 58 -21.36 32.16 -15.30
CA GLU A 58 -21.74 33.57 -15.26
C GLU A 58 -21.16 34.33 -14.06
N HIS A 59 -21.10 33.71 -12.87
CA HIS A 59 -20.55 34.33 -11.67
C HIS A 59 -19.05 34.65 -11.80
N PHE A 60 -18.31 33.81 -12.52
CA PHE A 60 -16.87 34.00 -12.76
C PHE A 60 -16.53 34.81 -14.03
N GLN A 61 -17.54 35.25 -14.81
CA GLN A 61 -17.37 36.10 -16.00
C GLN A 61 -17.32 37.62 -15.70
N GLN A 62 -17.47 38.06 -14.44
CA GLN A 62 -17.34 39.49 -14.07
C GLN A 62 -15.88 39.97 -14.13
N GLU A 63 -15.51 40.55 -15.27
CA GLU A 63 -14.37 41.43 -15.65
C GLU A 63 -12.92 41.09 -15.23
N ARG A 64 -12.66 40.17 -14.29
CA ARG A 64 -11.29 39.97 -13.75
C ARG A 64 -10.60 38.65 -14.12
N TYR A 65 -11.32 37.69 -14.72
CA TYR A 65 -10.76 36.36 -15.04
C TYR A 65 -11.23 35.78 -16.39
N ARG A 66 -11.67 36.62 -17.33
CA ARG A 66 -12.22 36.18 -18.63
C ARG A 66 -11.26 35.31 -19.45
N ASP A 67 -9.95 35.47 -19.26
CA ASP A 67 -8.90 34.75 -20.00
C ASP A 67 -8.31 33.54 -19.25
N LEU A 68 -8.74 33.28 -18.00
CA LEU A 68 -8.18 32.23 -17.13
C LEU A 68 -9.15 31.08 -16.82
N LEU A 69 -10.43 31.21 -17.17
CA LEU A 69 -11.48 30.23 -16.84
C LEU A 69 -12.23 29.80 -18.11
N GLN A 70 -11.78 28.70 -18.71
CA GLN A 70 -12.57 27.94 -19.67
C GLN A 70 -13.48 26.97 -18.89
N VAL A 71 -14.74 27.34 -18.70
CA VAL A 71 -15.74 26.39 -18.18
C VAL A 71 -16.08 25.42 -19.30
N ASP A 72 -15.71 24.15 -19.12
CA ASP A 72 -15.99 23.09 -20.06
C ASP A 72 -17.26 22.33 -19.62
N PRO A 73 -18.44 22.64 -20.20
CA PRO A 73 -19.70 21.97 -19.84
C PRO A 73 -19.68 20.47 -20.16
N VAL A 74 -18.77 20.01 -21.04
CA VAL A 74 -18.60 18.58 -21.34
C VAL A 74 -18.07 17.83 -20.12
N ARG A 75 -17.14 18.41 -19.35
CA ARG A 75 -16.61 17.78 -18.12
C ARG A 75 -17.68 17.58 -17.04
N LEU A 76 -18.63 18.50 -16.96
CA LEU A 76 -19.72 18.41 -15.99
C LEU A 76 -20.71 17.31 -16.40
N ILE A 77 -21.00 17.19 -17.70
CA ILE A 77 -21.77 16.09 -18.28
C ILE A 77 -21.06 14.75 -18.04
N GLU A 78 -19.74 14.66 -18.27
CA GLU A 78 -18.92 13.47 -18.02
C GLU A 78 -18.97 13.04 -16.54
N ALA A 79 -18.86 14.00 -15.61
CA ALA A 79 -18.94 13.72 -14.17
C ALA A 79 -20.31 13.16 -13.76
N VAL A 80 -21.41 13.70 -14.31
CA VAL A 80 -22.76 13.19 -14.06
C VAL A 80 -22.93 11.77 -14.64
N VAL A 81 -22.47 11.53 -15.86
CA VAL A 81 -22.56 10.20 -16.51
C VAL A 81 -21.72 9.17 -15.76
N ALA A 82 -20.51 9.52 -15.31
CA ALA A 82 -19.65 8.63 -14.53
C ALA A 82 -20.26 8.28 -13.16
N CYS A 83 -20.80 9.28 -12.44
CA CYS A 83 -21.46 9.07 -11.15
C CYS A 83 -22.68 8.15 -11.28
N VAL A 84 -23.53 8.39 -12.30
CA VAL A 84 -24.72 7.57 -12.52
C VAL A 84 -24.36 6.19 -13.05
N GLY A 85 -23.29 6.05 -13.84
CA GLY A 85 -22.75 4.75 -14.25
C GLY A 85 -22.36 3.87 -13.07
N PHE A 86 -21.79 4.47 -12.01
CA PHE A 86 -21.50 3.77 -10.76
C PHE A 86 -22.78 3.34 -10.02
N VAL A 87 -23.77 4.21 -9.91
CA VAL A 87 -25.08 3.88 -9.28
C VAL A 87 -25.82 2.79 -10.06
N ALA A 88 -25.78 2.87 -11.39
CA ALA A 88 -26.38 1.89 -12.30
C ALA A 88 -25.71 0.51 -12.19
N ALA A 89 -24.38 0.46 -12.11
CA ALA A 89 -23.63 -0.78 -11.90
C ALA A 89 -24.04 -1.50 -10.60
N GLY A 90 -24.33 -0.74 -9.53
CA GLY A 90 -24.83 -1.27 -8.26
C GLY A 90 -26.20 -1.96 -8.32
N THR A 91 -26.96 -1.79 -9.41
CA THR A 91 -28.25 -2.47 -9.62
C THR A 91 -28.14 -3.80 -10.37
N ILE A 92 -26.94 -4.15 -10.85
CA ILE A 92 -26.68 -5.40 -11.57
C ILE A 92 -26.30 -6.49 -10.56
N LEU A 93 -27.13 -7.53 -10.46
CA LEU A 93 -26.94 -8.64 -9.52
C LEU A 93 -26.65 -9.94 -10.28
N ARG A 94 -25.57 -10.63 -9.89
CA ARG A 94 -25.19 -11.94 -10.42
C ARG A 94 -25.69 -13.05 -9.48
N GLY A 95 -26.51 -13.96 -10.00
CA GLY A 95 -27.04 -15.10 -9.25
C GLY A 95 -25.99 -16.19 -9.01
N ASN A 96 -26.33 -17.17 -8.16
CA ASN A 96 -25.44 -18.28 -7.78
C ASN A 96 -25.13 -19.29 -8.90
N HIS A 97 -25.81 -19.18 -10.06
CA HIS A 97 -25.43 -19.88 -11.27
C HIS A 97 -24.72 -18.90 -12.21
N GLU A 98 -23.57 -19.31 -12.76
CA GLU A 98 -22.63 -18.46 -13.51
C GLU A 98 -23.24 -17.67 -14.68
N ASP A 99 -24.43 -18.06 -15.16
CA ASP A 99 -25.12 -17.52 -16.35
C ASP A 99 -26.33 -16.61 -16.06
N GLN A 100 -26.70 -16.33 -14.80
CA GLN A 100 -27.81 -15.41 -14.50
C GLN A 100 -27.32 -14.04 -14.03
N VAL A 101 -27.34 -13.06 -14.94
CA VAL A 101 -27.17 -11.63 -14.63
C VAL A 101 -28.53 -10.95 -14.70
N SER A 102 -28.94 -10.32 -13.59
CA SER A 102 -30.20 -9.58 -13.48
C SER A 102 -29.94 -8.09 -13.22
N GLY A 103 -30.87 -7.22 -13.61
CA GLY A 103 -30.75 -5.77 -13.36
C GLY A 103 -30.05 -4.96 -14.45
N LEU A 104 -29.64 -5.56 -15.58
CA LEU A 104 -29.06 -4.84 -16.72
C LEU A 104 -29.99 -3.74 -17.28
N THR A 105 -31.28 -4.05 -17.44
CA THR A 105 -32.28 -3.08 -17.92
C THR A 105 -32.51 -1.96 -16.90
N THR A 106 -32.41 -2.26 -15.61
CA THR A 106 -32.51 -1.27 -14.53
C THR A 106 -31.29 -0.35 -14.51
N ALA A 107 -30.09 -0.88 -14.75
CA ALA A 107 -28.88 -0.08 -14.90
C ALA A 107 -29.00 0.88 -16.10
N SER A 108 -29.43 0.36 -17.25
CA SER A 108 -29.63 1.16 -18.46
C SER A 108 -30.70 2.25 -18.30
N SER A 109 -31.79 1.99 -17.58
CA SER A 109 -32.84 2.99 -17.35
C SER A 109 -32.39 4.14 -16.44
N LEU A 110 -31.47 3.89 -15.50
CA LEU A 110 -30.90 4.93 -14.64
C LEU A 110 -29.94 5.84 -15.40
N VAL A 111 -29.10 5.29 -16.27
CA VAL A 111 -28.23 6.07 -17.18
C VAL A 111 -29.09 6.96 -18.10
N MET A 112 -30.20 6.42 -18.58
CA MET A 112 -31.13 7.15 -19.41
C MET A 112 -31.86 8.28 -18.66
N ALA A 113 -32.24 8.05 -17.40
CA ALA A 113 -32.82 9.09 -16.55
C ALA A 113 -31.83 10.26 -16.33
N ALA A 114 -30.54 9.99 -16.20
CA ALA A 114 -29.52 11.03 -16.12
C ALA A 114 -29.36 11.79 -17.44
N ALA A 115 -29.39 11.10 -18.58
CA ALA A 115 -29.35 11.76 -19.89
C ALA A 115 -30.55 12.69 -20.12
N ILE A 116 -31.75 12.26 -19.69
CA ILE A 116 -32.96 13.10 -19.68
C ILE A 116 -32.76 14.33 -18.77
N GLY A 117 -32.20 14.13 -17.58
CA GLY A 117 -31.86 15.22 -16.65
C GLY A 117 -30.86 16.22 -17.23
N ILE A 118 -29.78 15.75 -17.86
CA ILE A 118 -28.79 16.58 -18.55
C ILE A 118 -29.46 17.40 -19.67
N ALA A 119 -30.29 16.76 -20.50
CA ALA A 119 -31.01 17.41 -21.59
C ALA A 119 -31.94 18.53 -21.09
N VAL A 120 -32.63 18.33 -19.96
CA VAL A 120 -33.44 19.38 -19.32
C VAL A 120 -32.57 20.47 -18.69
N GLY A 121 -31.43 20.10 -18.07
CA GLY A 121 -30.46 21.02 -17.49
C GLY A 121 -29.96 22.07 -18.50
N ILE A 122 -29.64 21.63 -19.73
CA ILE A 122 -29.25 22.51 -20.85
C ILE A 122 -30.44 23.13 -21.61
N GLY A 123 -31.68 22.97 -21.12
CA GLY A 123 -32.89 23.59 -21.69
C GLY A 123 -33.47 22.90 -22.94
N LYS A 124 -33.08 21.66 -23.26
CA LYS A 124 -33.56 20.89 -24.42
C LYS A 124 -34.75 19.99 -24.08
N TYR A 125 -35.88 20.60 -23.70
CA TYR A 125 -37.09 19.89 -23.26
C TYR A 125 -37.71 18.95 -24.30
N ALA A 126 -37.69 19.32 -25.59
CA ALA A 126 -38.24 18.48 -26.66
C ALA A 126 -37.45 17.17 -26.82
N ILE A 127 -36.12 17.22 -26.67
CA ILE A 127 -35.25 16.04 -26.71
C ILE A 127 -35.51 15.18 -25.47
N ALA A 128 -35.56 15.79 -24.28
CA ALA A 128 -35.85 15.08 -23.04
C ALA A 128 -37.20 14.34 -23.10
N LEU A 129 -38.26 15.00 -23.57
CA LEU A 129 -39.59 14.41 -23.75
C LEU A 129 -39.58 13.27 -24.79
N GLY A 130 -38.94 13.50 -25.95
CA GLY A 130 -38.84 12.48 -27.00
C GLY A 130 -38.09 11.23 -26.55
N VAL A 131 -36.98 11.40 -25.82
CA VAL A 131 -36.21 10.29 -25.24
C VAL A 131 -37.02 9.56 -24.18
N SER A 132 -37.73 10.27 -23.28
CA SER A 132 -38.61 9.63 -22.29
C SER A 132 -39.68 8.75 -22.94
N VAL A 133 -40.33 9.23 -24.03
CA VAL A 133 -41.34 8.46 -24.76
C VAL A 133 -40.73 7.25 -25.47
N LEU A 134 -39.57 7.41 -26.13
CA LEU A 134 -38.87 6.29 -26.77
C LEU A 134 -38.48 5.21 -25.76
N CYS A 135 -38.03 5.62 -24.58
CA CYS A 135 -37.69 4.67 -23.51
C CYS A 135 -38.91 3.91 -23.01
N LEU A 136 -40.05 4.59 -22.84
CA LEU A 136 -41.30 3.90 -22.52
C LEU A 136 -41.74 2.93 -23.61
N LEU A 137 -41.60 3.27 -24.89
CA LEU A 137 -41.93 2.36 -25.99
C LEU A 137 -41.05 1.11 -26.00
N VAL A 138 -39.80 1.22 -25.56
CA VAL A 138 -38.88 0.08 -25.42
C VAL A 138 -39.20 -0.76 -24.18
N LEU A 139 -39.62 -0.12 -23.08
CA LEU A 139 -39.85 -0.80 -21.79
C LEU A 139 -41.27 -1.40 -21.67
N ALA A 140 -42.30 -0.76 -22.24
CA ALA A 140 -43.71 -1.14 -22.10
C ALA A 140 -44.13 -2.50 -22.71
N PRO A 141 -43.59 -2.98 -23.85
CA PRO A 141 -44.02 -4.25 -24.46
C PRO A 141 -43.79 -5.48 -23.58
N TYR A 142 -42.86 -5.39 -22.64
CA TYR A 142 -42.47 -6.50 -21.76
C TYR A 142 -43.33 -6.63 -20.49
N GLY A 143 -44.11 -5.60 -20.14
CA GLY A 143 -45.01 -5.63 -18.97
C GLY A 143 -46.38 -6.26 -19.24
N LEU A 144 -46.82 -6.31 -20.51
CA LEU A 144 -48.16 -6.78 -20.91
C LEU A 144 -48.16 -8.21 -21.47
N ILE A 145 -47.03 -8.71 -21.95
CA ILE A 145 -46.90 -10.04 -22.53
C ILE A 145 -45.92 -10.82 -21.65
N GLY A 146 -46.45 -11.65 -20.76
CA GLY A 146 -45.68 -12.48 -19.84
C GLY A 146 -44.84 -13.54 -20.56
N PHE A 147 -43.71 -13.15 -21.13
CA PHE A 147 -42.71 -14.06 -21.66
C PHE A 147 -41.64 -14.33 -20.59
N ARG A 148 -41.82 -15.43 -19.84
CA ARG A 148 -40.71 -16.11 -19.15
C ARG A 148 -39.92 -16.86 -20.22
N HIS A 149 -38.80 -16.31 -20.65
CA HIS A 149 -37.80 -17.08 -21.39
C HIS A 149 -36.65 -17.44 -20.44
N ASP A 150 -36.59 -18.71 -20.05
CA ASP A 150 -35.36 -19.35 -19.58
C ASP A 150 -34.36 -19.33 -20.74
N CYS A 151 -33.36 -18.45 -20.68
CA CYS A 151 -32.22 -18.52 -21.59
C CYS A 151 -31.18 -19.46 -20.99
N ARG A 152 -31.28 -20.76 -21.32
CA ARG A 152 -30.12 -21.66 -21.28
C ARG A 152 -29.17 -21.26 -22.41
N PHE A 153 -28.02 -20.72 -22.08
CA PHE A 153 -26.97 -20.44 -23.05
C PHE A 153 -26.34 -21.77 -23.47
N ASN A 154 -26.63 -22.22 -24.70
CA ASN A 154 -26.08 -23.45 -25.26
C ASN A 154 -24.67 -23.17 -25.78
N SER A 155 -23.68 -23.84 -25.20
CA SER A 155 -22.29 -23.85 -25.65
C SER A 155 -22.17 -24.53 -27.01
N ARG A 156 -22.24 -23.78 -28.12
CA ARG A 156 -21.84 -24.23 -29.46
C ARG A 156 -21.77 -23.05 -30.42
N LEU A 157 -20.68 -22.30 -30.38
CA LEU A 157 -20.20 -21.58 -31.57
C LEU A 157 -18.71 -21.85 -31.71
N ARG A 158 -18.42 -22.55 -32.80
CA ARG A 158 -17.09 -22.96 -33.26
C ARG A 158 -16.19 -21.74 -33.45
N SER A 159 -14.90 -21.98 -33.23
CA SER A 159 -13.78 -21.27 -33.83
C SER A 159 -14.03 -21.04 -35.32
N ASP A 160 -13.49 -19.94 -35.88
CA ASP A 160 -12.89 -19.85 -37.24
C ASP A 160 -12.94 -18.45 -37.86
N HIS A 161 -13.36 -17.40 -37.15
CA HIS A 161 -13.40 -16.02 -37.71
C HIS A 161 -12.39 -15.02 -37.11
N TRP A 162 -11.43 -15.46 -36.30
CA TRP A 162 -10.44 -14.57 -35.67
C TRP A 162 -9.16 -14.33 -36.51
N LEU A 163 -8.97 -15.04 -37.62
CA LEU A 163 -7.74 -14.96 -38.43
C LEU A 163 -7.79 -13.98 -39.61
N MET A 164 -8.93 -13.36 -39.93
CA MET A 164 -9.05 -12.49 -41.12
C MET A 164 -8.79 -10.99 -40.87
N TRP A 165 -8.60 -10.55 -39.63
CA TRP A 165 -8.39 -9.12 -39.32
C TRP A 165 -6.92 -8.75 -39.04
N TYR A 166 -6.03 -9.74 -38.88
CA TYR A 166 -4.59 -9.51 -38.63
C TYR A 166 -3.76 -9.41 -39.92
N ASP A 167 -4.29 -9.89 -41.06
CA ASP A 167 -3.53 -10.03 -42.31
C ASP A 167 -3.67 -8.81 -43.25
N GLN A 168 -4.44 -7.79 -42.87
CA GLN A 168 -4.81 -6.68 -43.76
C GLN A 168 -4.05 -5.36 -43.52
N TYR A 169 -3.06 -5.35 -42.61
CA TYR A 169 -2.28 -4.14 -42.29
C TYR A 169 -0.75 -4.31 -42.26
N VAL A 170 -0.22 -5.48 -42.65
CA VAL A 170 1.22 -5.71 -42.77
C VAL A 170 1.51 -6.51 -44.03
N THR A 171 1.58 -5.85 -45.18
CA THR A 171 2.36 -6.28 -46.35
C THR A 171 2.26 -5.23 -47.44
N ASP A 172 3.12 -4.21 -47.39
CA ASP A 172 3.74 -3.73 -48.62
C ASP A 172 5.03 -2.97 -48.31
N THR A 173 6.16 -3.51 -48.78
CA THR A 173 7.43 -2.81 -49.10
C THR A 173 8.46 -3.88 -49.40
N THR A 174 8.46 -4.37 -50.64
CA THR A 174 9.64 -5.01 -51.22
C THR A 174 10.43 -3.95 -52.00
N PRO A 175 11.70 -3.66 -51.68
CA PRO A 175 12.56 -2.87 -52.57
C PRO A 175 13.17 -3.77 -53.65
N PRO A 176 13.53 -3.22 -54.83
CA PRO A 176 14.07 -4.00 -55.93
C PRO A 176 15.49 -4.51 -55.61
N ARG A 177 15.79 -5.71 -56.11
CA ARG A 177 17.10 -6.36 -56.00
C ARG A 177 18.17 -5.61 -56.81
N GLY A 178 19.28 -5.27 -56.16
CA GLY A 178 20.54 -4.92 -56.82
C GLY A 178 21.54 -4.25 -55.88
N GLY A 179 22.58 -4.97 -55.46
CA GLY A 179 23.72 -4.45 -54.71
C GLY A 179 24.23 -5.44 -53.65
N GLU A 180 25.53 -5.72 -53.67
CA GLU A 180 26.24 -6.64 -52.75
C GLU A 180 25.91 -6.39 -51.27
N PRO A 181 25.95 -7.43 -50.40
CA PRO A 181 25.57 -7.27 -49.00
C PRO A 181 26.62 -6.40 -48.28
N PRO A 182 26.22 -5.28 -47.65
CA PRO A 182 27.11 -4.61 -46.71
C PRO A 182 27.21 -5.48 -45.45
N VAL A 183 28.42 -5.59 -44.93
CA VAL A 183 28.73 -6.17 -43.62
C VAL A 183 27.77 -5.57 -42.58
N PRO A 184 27.09 -6.37 -41.73
CA PRO A 184 26.17 -5.82 -40.76
C PRO A 184 26.96 -5.02 -39.72
N VAL A 185 26.94 -3.70 -39.89
CA VAL A 185 27.14 -2.79 -38.77
C VAL A 185 25.88 -2.94 -37.94
N GLU A 186 25.98 -3.53 -36.74
CA GLU A 186 24.90 -3.50 -35.76
C GLU A 186 24.52 -2.02 -35.54
N SER A 187 23.42 -1.58 -36.15
CA SER A 187 22.79 -0.33 -35.77
C SER A 187 22.46 -0.43 -34.29
N PRO A 188 22.97 0.44 -33.40
CA PRO A 188 22.57 0.41 -32.00
C PRO A 188 21.05 0.54 -31.98
N MET A 189 20.36 -0.42 -31.34
CA MET A 189 18.91 -0.34 -31.17
C MET A 189 18.59 1.02 -30.56
N GLN A 190 17.84 1.86 -31.27
CA GLN A 190 17.46 3.16 -30.73
C GLN A 190 16.70 2.95 -29.41
N PRO A 191 17.07 3.64 -28.32
CA PRO A 191 16.36 3.54 -27.06
C PRO A 191 14.89 3.93 -27.24
N TRP A 192 13.99 3.17 -26.64
CA TRP A 192 12.57 3.50 -26.62
C TRP A 192 12.34 4.67 -25.67
N GLN A 193 11.59 5.67 -26.13
CA GLN A 193 11.34 6.89 -25.38
C GLN A 193 10.00 6.84 -24.66
N HIS A 194 9.98 7.30 -23.41
CA HIS A 194 8.74 7.39 -22.65
C HIS A 194 7.74 8.33 -23.32
N VAL A 195 6.49 7.86 -23.40
CA VAL A 195 5.33 8.67 -23.76
C VAL A 195 4.43 8.76 -22.53
N TYR A 196 4.35 9.93 -21.92
CA TYR A 196 3.55 10.13 -20.68
C TYR A 196 2.07 10.43 -20.95
N ASP A 197 1.74 10.85 -22.17
CA ASP A 197 0.35 11.12 -22.56
C ASP A 197 -0.04 10.41 -23.88
N PRO A 198 -0.09 9.06 -23.90
CA PRO A 198 -0.46 8.29 -25.08
C PRO A 198 -1.91 8.53 -25.55
N ALA A 199 -2.82 9.00 -24.69
CA ALA A 199 -4.19 9.36 -25.09
C ALA A 199 -4.35 10.82 -25.55
N GLY A 200 -3.30 11.65 -25.50
CA GLY A 200 -3.39 13.10 -25.72
C GLY A 200 -4.19 13.85 -24.65
N ASN A 201 -4.52 13.18 -23.55
CA ASN A 201 -5.06 13.76 -22.33
C ASN A 201 -4.45 13.06 -21.11
N LEU A 202 -3.62 13.79 -20.36
CA LEU A 202 -2.93 13.30 -19.18
C LEU A 202 -3.84 12.59 -18.16
N TRP A 203 -5.06 13.08 -17.95
CA TRP A 203 -6.00 12.48 -16.99
C TRP A 203 -6.52 11.13 -17.47
N LEU A 204 -6.84 11.02 -18.76
CA LEU A 204 -7.25 9.74 -19.35
C LEU A 204 -6.08 8.74 -19.36
N SER A 205 -4.89 9.20 -19.75
CA SER A 205 -3.64 8.43 -19.68
C SER A 205 -3.36 7.96 -18.25
N SER A 206 -3.64 8.80 -17.24
CA SER A 206 -3.51 8.47 -15.82
C SER A 206 -4.53 7.46 -15.33
N LEU A 207 -5.80 7.57 -15.76
CA LEU A 207 -6.82 6.57 -15.42
C LEU A 207 -6.45 5.18 -15.96
N ILE A 208 -5.89 5.12 -17.17
CA ILE A 208 -5.42 3.87 -17.76
C ILE A 208 -4.16 3.36 -17.04
N ALA A 209 -3.22 4.24 -16.70
CA ALA A 209 -2.04 3.90 -15.89
C ALA A 209 -2.41 3.41 -14.48
N LEU A 210 -3.55 3.85 -13.93
CA LEU A 210 -4.05 3.41 -12.63
C LEU A 210 -4.63 1.99 -12.67
N LEU A 211 -5.02 1.45 -13.84
CA LEU A 211 -5.73 0.17 -13.95
C LEU A 211 -5.04 -1.00 -13.23
N PRO A 212 -3.72 -1.25 -13.38
CA PRO A 212 -3.07 -2.34 -12.66
C PRO A 212 -3.13 -2.15 -11.15
N ILE A 213 -2.90 -0.94 -10.64
CA ILE A 213 -2.92 -0.62 -9.21
C ILE A 213 -4.34 -0.75 -8.65
N ALA A 214 -5.33 -0.19 -9.36
CA ALA A 214 -6.74 -0.30 -9.01
C ALA A 214 -7.18 -1.77 -8.99
N PHE A 215 -6.78 -2.56 -9.99
CA PHE A 215 -7.05 -3.99 -10.02
C PHE A 215 -6.39 -4.70 -8.84
N PHE A 216 -5.11 -4.44 -8.55
CA PHE A 216 -4.40 -5.06 -7.43
C PHE A 216 -5.15 -4.83 -6.12
N PHE A 217 -5.64 -3.61 -5.90
CA PHE A 217 -6.43 -3.26 -4.73
C PHE A 217 -7.82 -3.89 -4.71
N ILE A 218 -8.55 -3.89 -5.83
CA ILE A 218 -9.85 -4.56 -5.93
C ILE A 218 -9.70 -6.06 -5.69
N ALA A 219 -8.64 -6.67 -6.25
CA ALA A 219 -8.31 -8.08 -6.08
C ALA A 219 -8.09 -8.43 -4.61
N LEU A 220 -7.38 -7.59 -3.84
CA LEU A 220 -7.11 -7.83 -2.42
C LEU A 220 -8.30 -7.46 -1.51
N ALA A 221 -8.90 -6.28 -1.69
CA ALA A 221 -9.88 -5.74 -0.76
C ALA A 221 -11.31 -6.26 -1.02
N VAL A 222 -11.71 -6.37 -2.30
CA VAL A 222 -13.08 -6.75 -2.69
C VAL A 222 -13.14 -8.24 -3.01
N LEU A 223 -12.27 -8.71 -3.91
CA LEU A 223 -12.27 -10.12 -4.36
C LEU A 223 -11.58 -11.07 -3.37
N ARG A 224 -10.85 -10.54 -2.37
CA ARG A 224 -10.14 -11.29 -1.34
C ARG A 224 -9.21 -12.38 -1.91
N MET A 225 -8.56 -12.07 -3.02
CA MET A 225 -7.64 -12.98 -3.71
C MET A 225 -6.36 -13.17 -2.90
N LYS A 226 -5.71 -14.32 -3.08
CA LYS A 226 -4.38 -14.56 -2.50
C LYS A 226 -3.37 -13.59 -3.13
N GLY A 227 -2.50 -12.99 -2.32
CA GLY A 227 -1.57 -11.93 -2.78
C GLY A 227 -0.73 -12.30 -4.00
N TRP A 228 -0.23 -13.54 -4.07
CA TRP A 228 0.54 -13.99 -5.22
C TRP A 228 -0.28 -14.09 -6.52
N ILE A 229 -1.58 -14.41 -6.43
CA ILE A 229 -2.50 -14.44 -7.57
C ILE A 229 -2.82 -13.01 -8.01
N ALA A 230 -3.18 -12.15 -7.06
CA ALA A 230 -3.45 -10.75 -7.32
C ALA A 230 -2.24 -10.08 -7.99
N GLY A 231 -1.03 -10.32 -7.48
CA GLY A 231 0.22 -9.83 -8.06
C GLY A 231 0.46 -10.34 -9.49
N THR A 232 0.27 -11.64 -9.73
CA THR A 232 0.46 -12.23 -11.08
C THR A 232 -0.48 -11.63 -12.11
N LEU A 233 -1.77 -11.48 -11.77
CA LEU A 233 -2.76 -10.86 -12.66
C LEU A 233 -2.48 -9.36 -12.85
N THR A 234 -2.02 -8.67 -11.81
CA THR A 234 -1.61 -7.27 -11.90
C THR A 234 -0.44 -7.08 -12.86
N VAL A 235 0.57 -7.96 -12.81
CA VAL A 235 1.68 -7.98 -13.77
C VAL A 235 1.16 -8.22 -15.19
N ALA A 236 0.22 -9.15 -15.38
CA ALA A 236 -0.37 -9.40 -16.70
C ALA A 236 -1.11 -8.16 -17.24
N ILE A 237 -1.89 -7.47 -16.40
CA ILE A 237 -2.58 -6.23 -16.78
C ILE A 237 -1.56 -5.11 -17.06
N ALA A 238 -0.52 -4.98 -16.25
CA ALA A 238 0.52 -3.97 -16.45
C ALA A 238 1.30 -4.20 -17.74
N LEU A 239 1.64 -5.45 -18.07
CA LEU A 239 2.21 -5.81 -19.37
C LEU A 239 1.25 -5.47 -20.51
N ALA A 240 -0.04 -5.80 -20.39
CA ALA A 240 -1.03 -5.45 -21.41
C ALA A 240 -1.10 -3.93 -21.63
N VAL A 241 -1.12 -3.13 -20.56
CA VAL A 241 -1.12 -1.66 -20.66
C VAL A 241 0.20 -1.14 -21.26
N ALA A 242 1.35 -1.64 -20.82
CA ALA A 242 2.66 -1.24 -21.33
C ALA A 242 2.81 -1.55 -22.83
N LEU A 243 2.39 -2.75 -23.27
CA LEU A 243 2.52 -3.19 -24.65
C LEU A 243 1.50 -2.55 -25.58
N LEU A 244 0.22 -2.52 -25.19
CA LEU A 244 -0.87 -2.12 -26.08
C LEU A 244 -1.10 -0.61 -26.08
N PHE A 245 -0.98 0.04 -24.92
CA PHE A 245 -1.32 1.45 -24.75
C PHE A 245 -0.08 2.34 -24.80
N TYR A 246 0.97 2.01 -24.05
CA TYR A 246 2.25 2.74 -24.10
C TYR A 246 3.13 2.33 -25.29
N ARG A 247 2.80 1.23 -25.99
CA ARG A 247 3.57 0.72 -27.15
C ARG A 247 5.04 0.45 -26.81
N MET A 248 5.29 0.01 -25.58
CA MET A 248 6.62 -0.40 -25.16
C MET A 248 7.04 -1.69 -25.92
N PRO A 249 8.27 -1.79 -26.42
CA PRO A 249 8.76 -3.00 -27.07
C PRO A 249 8.68 -4.23 -26.15
N VAL A 250 8.28 -5.36 -26.72
CA VAL A 250 8.05 -6.61 -25.96
C VAL A 250 9.28 -7.04 -25.17
N ALA A 251 10.47 -6.97 -25.78
CA ALA A 251 11.73 -7.35 -25.14
C ALA A 251 12.01 -6.52 -23.88
N GLN A 252 11.78 -5.20 -23.94
CA GLN A 252 12.01 -4.30 -22.82
C GLN A 252 10.94 -4.47 -21.74
N ALA A 253 9.67 -4.65 -22.12
CA ALA A 253 8.58 -4.86 -21.15
C ALA A 253 8.78 -6.18 -20.36
N LEU A 254 9.10 -7.28 -21.04
CA LEU A 254 9.42 -8.55 -20.40
C LEU A 254 10.74 -8.49 -19.64
N GLY A 255 11.74 -7.77 -20.15
CA GLY A 255 13.00 -7.51 -19.48
C GLY A 255 12.80 -6.79 -18.15
N ALA A 256 11.96 -5.75 -18.12
CA ALA A 256 11.61 -5.00 -16.90
C ALA A 256 10.89 -5.90 -15.89
N ALA A 257 9.92 -6.70 -16.35
CA ALA A 257 9.21 -7.66 -15.51
C ALA A 257 10.15 -8.70 -14.88
N GLY A 258 11.00 -9.31 -15.70
CA GLY A 258 11.99 -10.30 -15.26
C GLY A 258 13.03 -9.69 -14.31
N PHE A 259 13.52 -8.49 -14.62
CA PHE A 259 14.44 -7.76 -13.77
C PHE A 259 13.84 -7.51 -12.38
N GLY A 260 12.65 -6.92 -12.31
CA GLY A 260 11.95 -6.68 -11.05
C GLY A 260 11.70 -7.97 -10.27
N PHE A 261 11.31 -9.07 -10.95
CA PHE A 261 11.09 -10.36 -10.30
C PHE A 261 12.36 -10.93 -9.65
N VAL A 262 13.46 -10.99 -10.40
CA VAL A 262 14.76 -11.50 -9.90
C VAL A 262 15.29 -10.63 -8.76
N TYR A 263 15.06 -9.32 -8.85
CA TYR A 263 15.41 -8.37 -7.80
C TYR A 263 14.59 -8.56 -6.51
N GLY A 264 13.35 -9.06 -6.63
CA GLY A 264 12.57 -9.53 -5.47
C GLY A 264 13.17 -10.76 -4.79
N LEU A 265 13.85 -11.63 -5.55
CA LEU A 265 14.53 -12.80 -5.02
C LEU A 265 15.86 -12.43 -4.34
N TRP A 266 16.60 -11.48 -4.91
CA TRP A 266 17.87 -11.01 -4.36
C TRP A 266 17.96 -9.47 -4.35
N PRO A 267 18.25 -8.83 -3.20
CA PRO A 267 18.61 -9.43 -1.90
C PRO A 267 17.42 -9.69 -0.96
N ILE A 268 16.21 -9.27 -1.33
CA ILE A 268 15.08 -9.17 -0.39
C ILE A 268 14.67 -10.53 0.18
N ALA A 269 14.39 -11.52 -0.68
CA ALA A 269 14.00 -12.85 -0.19
C ALA A 269 15.11 -13.50 0.63
N TRP A 270 16.37 -13.23 0.31
CA TRP A 270 17.53 -13.72 1.08
C TRP A 270 17.56 -13.19 2.51
N ILE A 271 17.27 -11.89 2.71
CA ILE A 271 17.11 -11.28 4.03
C ILE A 271 15.97 -11.95 4.81
N ILE A 272 14.79 -12.12 4.19
CA ILE A 272 13.62 -12.71 4.84
C ILE A 272 13.90 -14.16 5.28
N ILE A 273 14.49 -14.97 4.40
CA ILE A 273 14.85 -16.36 4.72
C ILE A 273 15.78 -16.40 5.93
N GLY A 274 16.85 -15.58 5.93
CA GLY A 274 17.80 -15.54 7.04
C GLY A 274 17.15 -15.13 8.36
N ALA A 275 16.33 -14.08 8.33
CA ALA A 275 15.72 -13.52 9.53
C ALA A 275 14.70 -14.49 10.15
N VAL A 276 13.80 -15.04 9.34
CA VAL A 276 12.81 -16.05 9.78
C VAL A 276 13.50 -17.34 10.23
N PHE A 277 14.59 -17.73 9.57
CA PHE A 277 15.38 -18.89 9.98
C PHE A 277 15.98 -18.71 11.38
N LEU A 278 16.64 -17.59 11.65
CA LEU A 278 17.19 -17.28 12.98
C LEU A 278 16.09 -17.23 14.05
N TYR A 279 14.94 -16.63 13.72
CA TYR A 279 13.77 -16.62 14.60
C TYR A 279 13.33 -18.06 14.94
N LYS A 280 13.16 -18.93 13.95
CA LYS A 280 12.78 -20.33 14.18
C LYS A 280 13.81 -21.13 14.96
N VAL A 281 15.10 -20.86 14.76
CA VAL A 281 16.17 -21.44 15.60
C VAL A 281 15.93 -21.06 17.06
N SER A 282 15.64 -19.80 17.35
CA SER A 282 15.38 -19.30 18.71
C SER A 282 14.12 -19.91 19.34
N VAL A 283 13.07 -20.13 18.55
CA VAL A 283 11.84 -20.81 18.98
C VAL A 283 12.08 -22.29 19.26
N LYS A 284 12.66 -23.04 18.31
CA LYS A 284 12.87 -24.50 18.44
C LYS A 284 13.89 -24.90 19.50
N THR A 285 14.77 -23.99 19.90
CA THR A 285 15.73 -24.19 20.99
C THR A 285 15.18 -23.78 22.36
N GLY A 286 13.89 -23.39 22.44
CA GLY A 286 13.21 -22.99 23.68
C GLY A 286 13.68 -21.65 24.27
N GLN A 287 14.55 -20.91 23.57
CA GLN A 287 15.07 -19.64 24.06
C GLN A 287 13.99 -18.55 24.04
N PHE A 288 13.06 -18.61 23.09
CA PHE A 288 11.98 -17.65 22.98
C PHE A 288 11.07 -17.61 24.21
N ASP A 289 10.80 -18.76 24.82
CA ASP A 289 9.97 -18.84 26.03
C ASP A 289 10.66 -18.18 27.23
N ILE A 290 11.99 -18.29 27.33
CA ILE A 290 12.80 -17.61 28.36
C ILE A 290 12.75 -16.09 28.14
N ILE A 291 12.85 -15.63 26.89
CA ILE A 291 12.70 -14.20 26.55
C ILE A 291 11.34 -13.69 27.04
N ARG A 292 10.25 -14.37 26.64
CA ARG A 292 8.88 -14.04 27.07
C ARG A 292 8.79 -13.96 28.60
N ALA A 293 9.19 -15.01 29.31
CA ALA A 293 9.10 -15.07 30.77
C ALA A 293 9.90 -13.94 31.45
N SER A 294 11.08 -13.62 30.92
CA SER A 294 11.93 -12.55 31.47
C SER A 294 11.25 -11.18 31.44
N ILE A 295 10.51 -10.88 30.37
CA ILE A 295 9.82 -9.58 30.19
C ILE A 295 8.59 -9.49 31.11
N LEU A 296 7.82 -10.58 31.23
CA LEU A 296 6.60 -10.62 32.04
C LEU A 296 6.86 -10.46 33.54
N SER A 297 8.04 -10.86 34.01
CA SER A 297 8.39 -10.81 35.44
C SER A 297 8.70 -9.40 35.98
N VAL A 298 8.76 -8.37 35.13
CA VAL A 298 9.27 -7.05 35.51
C VAL A 298 8.23 -6.18 36.23
N THR A 299 6.96 -6.26 35.84
CA THR A 299 5.90 -5.39 36.37
C THR A 299 4.54 -6.08 36.39
N GLU A 300 3.76 -5.74 37.41
CA GLU A 300 2.37 -6.19 37.59
C GLU A 300 1.34 -5.20 37.04
N ASP A 301 1.75 -3.96 36.72
CA ASP A 301 0.86 -2.96 36.14
C ASP A 301 0.67 -3.24 34.65
N GLN A 302 -0.58 -3.50 34.25
CA GLN A 302 -0.91 -3.87 32.86
C GLN A 302 -0.60 -2.74 31.87
N ARG A 303 -0.67 -1.47 32.25
CA ARG A 303 -0.26 -0.36 31.35
C ARG A 303 1.23 -0.47 31.02
N LEU A 304 2.05 -0.81 32.01
CA LEU A 304 3.49 -1.00 31.82
C LEU A 304 3.81 -2.31 31.09
N GLN A 305 3.03 -3.38 31.30
CA GLN A 305 3.12 -4.60 30.49
C GLN A 305 2.81 -4.32 29.02
N MET A 306 1.87 -3.41 28.71
CA MET A 306 1.60 -2.98 27.34
C MET A 306 2.82 -2.30 26.70
N LEU A 307 3.56 -1.47 27.45
CA LEU A 307 4.81 -0.85 26.96
C LEU A 307 5.91 -1.89 26.73
N MET A 308 6.06 -2.85 27.63
CA MET A 308 7.12 -3.86 27.54
C MET A 308 6.83 -4.92 26.47
N VAL A 309 5.63 -5.50 26.49
CA VAL A 309 5.24 -6.62 25.63
C VAL A 309 4.67 -6.12 24.31
N GLY A 310 3.63 -5.31 24.37
CA GLY A 310 2.93 -4.87 23.16
C GLY A 310 3.77 -3.94 22.30
N PHE A 311 4.45 -2.97 22.91
CA PHE A 311 5.29 -2.01 22.19
C PHE A 311 6.73 -2.51 22.00
N ALA A 312 7.54 -2.61 23.07
CA ALA A 312 8.98 -2.80 22.90
C ALA A 312 9.31 -4.21 22.36
N PHE A 313 8.76 -5.26 22.97
CA PHE A 313 8.92 -6.62 22.45
C PHE A 313 8.20 -6.82 21.10
N GLY A 314 7.03 -6.21 20.91
CA GLY A 314 6.36 -6.19 19.59
C GLY A 314 7.23 -5.58 18.50
N ALA A 315 7.81 -4.42 18.74
CA ALA A 315 8.72 -3.76 17.81
C ALA A 315 9.97 -4.59 17.51
N PHE A 316 10.50 -5.28 18.51
CA PHE A 316 11.59 -6.23 18.31
C PHE A 316 11.20 -7.36 17.34
N LEU A 317 10.01 -7.95 17.53
CA LEU A 317 9.50 -8.97 16.62
C LEU A 317 9.21 -8.43 15.22
N GLU A 318 8.77 -7.17 15.09
CA GLU A 318 8.52 -6.54 13.79
C GLU A 318 9.83 -6.34 13.04
N GLY A 319 10.88 -5.86 13.71
CA GLY A 319 12.23 -5.78 13.15
C GLY A 319 12.79 -7.13 12.74
N ALA A 320 12.64 -8.17 13.58
CA ALA A 320 13.27 -9.47 13.36
C ALA A 320 12.49 -10.43 12.44
N ALA A 321 11.16 -10.40 12.47
CA ALA A 321 10.30 -11.34 11.74
C ALA A 321 9.32 -10.64 10.79
N GLY A 322 8.63 -9.59 11.24
CA GLY A 322 7.63 -8.86 10.43
C GLY A 322 6.36 -9.68 10.12
N PHE A 323 5.67 -9.31 9.03
CA PHE A 323 4.51 -10.04 8.45
C PHE A 323 3.32 -10.30 9.41
N GLY A 324 3.11 -9.44 10.42
CA GLY A 324 1.98 -9.54 11.34
C GLY A 324 2.17 -10.55 12.48
N ALA A 325 3.25 -11.34 12.47
CA ALA A 325 3.66 -12.17 13.59
C ALA A 325 3.80 -11.38 14.92
N PRO A 326 4.32 -10.15 14.94
CA PRO A 326 4.46 -9.37 16.17
C PRO A 326 3.13 -9.15 16.86
N VAL A 327 2.15 -8.61 16.12
CA VAL A 327 0.82 -8.32 16.64
C VAL A 327 0.12 -9.59 17.13
N ALA A 328 0.21 -10.69 16.38
CA ALA A 328 -0.37 -11.96 16.79
C ALA A 328 0.21 -12.44 18.13
N ILE A 329 1.53 -12.49 18.23
CA ILE A 329 2.23 -12.98 19.42
C ILE A 329 1.92 -12.06 20.59
N THR A 330 2.17 -10.75 20.48
CA THR A 330 1.99 -9.84 21.62
C THR A 330 0.53 -9.74 22.05
N ALA A 331 -0.43 -9.76 21.14
CA ALA A 331 -1.85 -9.74 21.51
C ALA A 331 -2.24 -11.01 22.28
N ALA A 332 -1.85 -12.19 21.80
CA ALA A 332 -2.10 -13.45 22.51
C ALA A 332 -1.43 -13.48 23.90
N LEU A 333 -0.20 -12.95 24.00
CA LEU A 333 0.51 -12.80 25.27
C LEU A 333 -0.25 -11.92 26.25
N LEU A 334 -0.68 -10.73 25.82
CA LEU A 334 -1.40 -9.78 26.68
C LEU A 334 -2.77 -10.33 27.11
N VAL A 335 -3.46 -11.07 26.25
CA VAL A 335 -4.70 -11.78 26.64
C VAL A 335 -4.43 -12.79 27.76
N GLY A 336 -3.33 -13.54 27.67
CA GLY A 336 -2.88 -14.42 28.74
C GLY A 336 -2.53 -13.70 30.05
N LEU A 337 -2.28 -12.39 30.01
CA LEU A 337 -2.04 -11.54 31.19
C LEU A 337 -3.34 -10.88 31.72
N GLY A 338 -4.50 -11.24 31.17
CA GLY A 338 -5.79 -10.76 31.61
C GLY A 338 -6.37 -9.57 30.84
N PHE A 339 -5.72 -9.12 29.76
CA PHE A 339 -6.30 -8.09 28.90
C PHE A 339 -7.54 -8.62 28.17
N LYS A 340 -8.52 -7.73 27.97
CA LYS A 340 -9.67 -8.03 27.11
C LYS A 340 -9.20 -8.29 25.67
N PRO A 341 -9.58 -9.40 25.02
CA PRO A 341 -9.07 -9.79 23.68
C PRO A 341 -9.07 -8.70 22.62
N LEU A 342 -10.21 -8.02 22.42
CA LEU A 342 -10.35 -7.00 21.38
C LEU A 342 -9.43 -5.81 21.66
N TYR A 343 -9.27 -5.51 22.94
CA TYR A 343 -8.48 -4.39 23.41
C TYR A 343 -6.98 -4.67 23.31
N ALA A 344 -6.54 -5.88 23.68
CA ALA A 344 -5.15 -6.32 23.49
C ALA A 344 -4.74 -6.29 22.01
N ALA A 345 -5.58 -6.84 21.12
CA ALA A 345 -5.36 -6.82 19.69
C ALA A 345 -5.30 -5.38 19.13
N GLY A 346 -6.26 -4.53 19.52
CA GLY A 346 -6.32 -3.14 19.08
C GLY A 346 -5.12 -2.30 19.53
N LEU A 347 -4.72 -2.43 20.80
CA LEU A 347 -3.54 -1.74 21.31
C LEU A 347 -2.25 -2.21 20.64
N CYS A 348 -2.10 -3.52 20.41
CA CYS A 348 -0.94 -4.06 19.68
C CYS A 348 -0.87 -3.51 18.25
N LEU A 349 -2.00 -3.43 17.54
CA LEU A 349 -2.06 -2.85 16.20
C LEU A 349 -1.63 -1.38 16.19
N ILE A 350 -2.05 -0.60 17.20
CA ILE A 350 -1.70 0.83 17.32
C ILE A 350 -0.20 1.02 17.57
N VAL A 351 0.38 0.31 18.53
CA VAL A 351 1.81 0.49 18.87
C VAL A 351 2.74 -0.08 17.81
N ASN A 352 2.26 -1.00 16.97
CA ASN A 352 3.02 -1.51 15.84
C ASN A 352 3.25 -0.43 14.76
N THR A 353 2.62 0.74 14.83
CA THR A 353 2.90 1.86 13.91
C THR A 353 4.29 2.48 14.09
N ALA A 354 4.92 2.33 15.26
CA ALA A 354 6.27 2.84 15.50
C ALA A 354 7.39 2.09 14.74
N PRO A 355 7.41 0.73 14.73
CA PRO A 355 8.49 -0.01 14.08
C PRO A 355 8.37 -0.16 12.56
N VAL A 356 7.16 -0.39 12.03
CA VAL A 356 6.93 -1.06 10.72
C VAL A 356 7.76 -0.60 9.53
N ALA A 357 8.14 0.68 9.45
CA ALA A 357 8.98 1.20 8.37
C ALA A 357 10.33 0.48 8.26
N PHE A 358 10.88 0.03 9.39
CA PHE A 358 12.13 -0.72 9.46
C PHE A 358 11.91 -2.22 9.73
N GLY A 359 10.66 -2.68 9.59
CA GLY A 359 10.26 -4.06 9.80
C GLY A 359 10.95 -5.03 8.85
N ALA A 360 11.06 -6.29 9.28
CA ALA A 360 11.74 -7.36 8.56
C ALA A 360 13.14 -6.92 8.07
N MET A 361 13.94 -6.33 8.96
CA MET A 361 15.28 -5.85 8.68
C MET A 361 15.35 -4.74 7.61
N GLY A 362 14.45 -3.75 7.68
CA GLY A 362 14.52 -2.56 6.82
C GLY A 362 14.06 -2.76 5.38
N ILE A 363 13.46 -3.91 5.05
CA ILE A 363 13.02 -4.23 3.69
C ILE A 363 12.12 -3.15 3.06
N PRO A 364 11.16 -2.51 3.78
CA PRO A 364 10.35 -1.46 3.18
C PRO A 364 11.19 -0.29 2.63
N ILE A 365 12.18 0.17 3.41
CA ILE A 365 13.08 1.26 3.02
C ILE A 365 14.01 0.83 1.89
N ILE A 366 14.55 -0.39 1.96
CA ILE A 366 15.39 -0.96 0.90
C ILE A 366 14.61 -0.99 -0.42
N VAL A 367 13.38 -1.51 -0.41
CA VAL A 367 12.53 -1.55 -1.60
C VAL A 367 12.20 -0.16 -2.12
N ALA A 368 11.94 0.80 -1.24
CA ALA A 368 11.69 2.19 -1.63
C ALA A 368 12.88 2.79 -2.40
N GLY A 369 14.11 2.65 -1.87
CA GLY A 369 15.33 3.11 -2.55
C GLY A 369 15.55 2.39 -3.88
N GLN A 370 15.27 1.09 -3.91
CA GLN A 370 15.45 0.27 -5.10
C GLN A 370 14.54 0.64 -6.27
N VAL A 371 13.25 0.89 -6.05
CA VAL A 371 12.33 1.26 -7.14
C VAL A 371 12.48 2.72 -7.58
N THR A 372 13.12 3.56 -6.76
CA THR A 372 13.35 4.98 -7.06
C THR A 372 14.74 5.26 -7.61
N GLY A 373 15.72 4.41 -7.29
CA GLY A 373 17.14 4.67 -7.50
C GLY A 373 17.79 5.52 -6.41
N LEU A 374 17.06 5.89 -5.35
CA LEU A 374 17.58 6.67 -4.22
C LEU A 374 18.36 5.78 -3.23
N ASP A 375 19.26 6.38 -2.45
CA ASP A 375 19.95 5.66 -1.39
C ASP A 375 18.97 5.27 -0.28
N ALA A 376 18.88 3.97 0.01
CA ALA A 376 18.06 3.45 1.11
C ALA A 376 18.50 4.02 2.47
N LEU A 377 19.77 4.40 2.64
CA LEU A 377 20.23 5.07 3.85
C LEU A 377 19.60 6.45 4.03
N GLU A 378 19.49 7.25 2.97
CA GLU A 378 18.89 8.60 3.02
C GLU A 378 17.38 8.52 3.30
N ILE A 379 16.68 7.59 2.64
CA ILE A 379 15.26 7.34 2.93
C ILE A 379 15.09 6.88 4.39
N GLY A 380 15.97 5.99 4.86
CA GLY A 380 15.99 5.52 6.24
C GLY A 380 16.26 6.63 7.26
N GLN A 381 17.22 7.52 6.96
CA GLN A 381 17.51 8.73 7.74
C GLN A 381 16.27 9.61 7.88
N MET A 382 15.59 9.86 6.76
CA MET A 382 14.41 10.72 6.72
C MET A 382 13.24 10.10 7.51
N ALA A 383 12.94 8.82 7.30
CA ALA A 383 11.92 8.10 8.07
C ALA A 383 12.27 8.08 9.58
N GLY A 384 13.55 7.88 9.90
CA GLY A 384 14.11 7.94 11.24
C GLY A 384 14.13 9.33 11.87
N ARG A 385 13.82 10.38 11.10
CA ARG A 385 13.60 11.76 11.59
C ARG A 385 12.11 12.11 11.70
N GLN A 386 11.21 11.21 11.31
CA GLN A 386 9.75 11.39 11.41
C GLN A 386 9.14 10.49 12.49
N LEU A 387 9.44 9.19 12.45
CA LEU A 387 8.83 8.18 13.33
C LEU A 387 9.14 8.32 14.82
N PRO A 388 10.32 8.79 15.26
CA PRO A 388 10.57 8.99 16.68
C PRO A 388 9.56 9.93 17.36
N PHE A 389 9.13 10.99 16.66
CA PHE A 389 8.11 11.91 17.17
C PHE A 389 6.76 11.21 17.33
N LEU A 390 6.35 10.47 16.29
CA LEU A 390 5.09 9.73 16.29
C LEU A 390 5.09 8.66 17.40
N THR A 391 6.22 7.98 17.63
CA THR A 391 6.35 6.92 18.63
C THR A 391 6.01 7.42 20.03
N ILE A 392 6.62 8.53 20.47
CA ILE A 392 6.35 9.08 21.81
C ILE A 392 4.87 9.43 21.96
N ILE A 393 4.29 10.06 20.92
CA ILE A 393 2.88 10.43 20.89
C ILE A 393 1.97 9.20 20.99
N VAL A 394 2.26 8.15 20.21
CA VAL A 394 1.51 6.89 20.22
C VAL A 394 1.56 6.24 21.61
N LEU A 395 2.70 6.27 22.30
CA LEU A 395 2.81 5.69 23.64
C LEU A 395 1.98 6.46 24.68
N PHE A 396 1.98 7.80 24.64
CA PHE A 396 1.04 8.57 25.46
C PHE A 396 -0.42 8.31 25.08
N TRP A 397 -0.69 8.16 23.79
CA TRP A 397 -2.01 7.90 23.26
C TRP A 397 -2.60 6.59 23.79
N ILE A 398 -1.84 5.49 23.78
CA ILE A 398 -2.33 4.22 24.32
C ILE A 398 -2.56 4.27 25.84
N MET A 399 -1.76 5.03 26.60
CA MET A 399 -2.01 5.24 28.03
C MET A 399 -3.35 5.96 28.25
N ALA A 400 -3.66 6.94 27.39
CA ALA A 400 -4.93 7.64 27.39
C ALA A 400 -6.11 6.72 27.06
N ILE A 401 -5.95 5.81 26.10
CA ILE A 401 -7.00 4.83 25.76
C ILE A 401 -7.21 3.87 26.95
N MET A 402 -6.15 3.47 27.66
CA MET A 402 -6.22 2.46 28.75
C MET A 402 -6.88 2.96 30.01
N ASP A 403 -6.51 4.16 30.48
CA ASP A 403 -6.88 4.66 31.81
C ASP A 403 -7.08 6.19 31.80
N GLY A 404 -7.37 6.75 30.62
CA GLY A 404 -7.64 8.18 30.44
C GLY A 404 -6.46 9.06 30.84
N TRP A 405 -6.79 10.27 31.33
CA TRP A 405 -5.80 11.23 31.79
C TRP A 405 -5.00 10.75 33.02
N ARG A 406 -5.59 9.87 33.84
CA ARG A 406 -4.90 9.25 34.99
C ARG A 406 -3.80 8.32 34.52
N GLY A 407 -4.09 7.51 33.49
CA GLY A 407 -3.10 6.67 32.80
C GLY A 407 -1.86 7.47 32.42
N ILE A 408 -2.04 8.59 31.70
CA ILE A 408 -0.94 9.49 31.33
C ILE A 408 -0.19 10.00 32.55
N LYS A 409 -0.90 10.59 33.53
CA LYS A 409 -0.26 11.22 34.71
C LYS A 409 0.51 10.24 35.59
N GLU A 410 0.05 8.99 35.69
CA GLU A 410 0.70 7.99 36.53
C GLU A 410 1.85 7.29 35.82
N THR A 411 1.84 7.17 34.48
CA THR A 411 2.84 6.42 33.71
C THR A 411 3.76 7.26 32.84
N TRP A 412 3.60 8.60 32.78
CA TRP A 412 4.43 9.45 31.93
C TRP A 412 5.95 9.24 32.08
N PRO A 413 6.54 8.97 33.27
CA PRO A 413 7.97 8.73 33.37
C PRO A 413 8.37 7.46 32.63
N ALA A 414 7.59 6.38 32.77
CA ALA A 414 7.83 5.13 32.08
C ALA A 414 7.63 5.27 30.55
N VAL A 415 6.62 6.04 30.12
CA VAL A 415 6.39 6.35 28.71
C VAL A 415 7.56 7.11 28.11
N LEU A 416 8.10 8.12 28.80
CA LEU A 416 9.27 8.86 28.32
C LEU A 416 10.54 8.00 28.30
N VAL A 417 10.73 7.11 29.28
CA VAL A 417 11.86 6.17 29.27
C VAL A 417 11.74 5.22 28.09
N ALA A 418 10.59 4.58 27.91
CA ALA A 418 10.35 3.63 26.82
C ALA A 418 10.42 4.30 25.45
N GLY A 419 9.58 5.31 25.22
CA GLY A 419 9.48 6.02 23.96
C GLY A 419 10.74 6.83 23.64
N GLY A 420 11.35 7.47 24.63
CA GLY A 420 12.56 8.27 24.45
C GLY A 420 13.78 7.43 24.12
N SER A 421 14.02 6.33 24.85
CA SER A 421 15.13 5.43 24.52
C SER A 421 14.92 4.72 23.18
N PHE A 422 13.68 4.34 22.84
CA PHE A 422 13.34 3.83 21.50
C PHE A 422 13.63 4.89 20.42
N ALA A 423 13.08 6.09 20.57
CA ALA A 423 13.23 7.21 19.63
C ALA A 423 14.70 7.55 19.36
N ILE A 424 15.51 7.69 20.42
CA ILE A 424 16.93 8.01 20.30
C ILE A 424 17.68 6.88 19.58
N ALA A 425 17.47 5.63 20.00
CA ALA A 425 18.15 4.50 19.37
C ALA A 425 17.72 4.31 17.91
N GLN A 426 16.43 4.48 17.59
CA GLN A 426 15.92 4.40 16.22
C GLN A 426 16.52 5.52 15.35
N TYR A 427 16.59 6.74 15.86
CA TYR A 427 17.25 7.86 15.17
C TYR A 427 18.73 7.57 14.91
N LEU A 428 19.50 7.18 15.93
CA LEU A 428 20.94 6.95 15.79
C LEU A 428 21.25 5.83 14.79
N THR A 429 20.52 4.73 14.88
CA THR A 429 20.78 3.57 14.01
C THR A 429 20.35 3.81 12.57
N SER A 430 19.19 4.43 12.35
CA SER A 430 18.74 4.80 11.00
C SER A 430 19.66 5.85 10.36
N ASN A 431 20.25 6.76 11.16
CA ASN A 431 21.06 7.85 10.63
C ASN A 431 22.53 7.49 10.40
N PHE A 432 23.09 6.57 11.20
CA PHE A 432 24.54 6.31 11.19
C PHE A 432 24.92 4.87 10.81
N ILE A 433 23.99 3.92 10.84
CA ILE A 433 24.27 2.51 10.54
C ILE A 433 23.58 2.09 9.24
N GLY A 434 22.26 2.20 9.19
CA GLY A 434 21.47 1.74 8.05
C GLY A 434 20.03 1.41 8.41
N PRO A 435 19.18 1.15 7.40
CA PRO A 435 17.77 0.86 7.59
C PRO A 435 17.49 -0.52 8.20
N GLU A 436 18.47 -1.41 8.33
CA GLU A 436 18.22 -2.82 8.65
C GLU A 436 18.07 -3.12 10.14
N LEU A 437 18.66 -2.29 11.01
CA LEU A 437 18.70 -2.47 12.46
C LEU A 437 17.84 -1.54 13.34
N PRO A 438 17.20 -0.45 12.85
CA PRO A 438 16.55 0.51 13.74
C PRO A 438 15.54 -0.10 14.71
N ASP A 439 14.66 -0.97 14.26
CA ASP A 439 13.65 -1.56 15.14
C ASP A 439 14.23 -2.48 16.19
N ILE A 440 15.19 -3.34 15.82
CA ILE A 440 15.81 -4.29 16.75
C ILE A 440 16.59 -3.53 17.82
N THR A 441 17.40 -2.55 17.41
CA THR A 441 18.24 -1.80 18.34
C THR A 441 17.40 -0.87 19.24
N ALA A 442 16.38 -0.20 18.67
CA ALA A 442 15.48 0.67 19.41
C ALA A 442 14.61 -0.08 20.42
N SER A 443 14.07 -1.24 20.03
CA SER A 443 13.29 -2.08 20.92
C SER A 443 14.12 -2.66 22.07
N LEU A 444 15.34 -3.14 21.80
CA LEU A 444 16.26 -3.62 22.83
C LEU A 444 16.67 -2.50 23.80
N ALA A 445 17.02 -1.33 23.28
CA ALA A 445 17.33 -0.16 24.09
C ALA A 445 16.15 0.21 25.00
N SER A 446 14.94 0.23 24.45
CA SER A 446 13.70 0.47 25.20
C SER A 446 13.42 -0.57 26.27
N LEU A 447 13.53 -1.86 25.93
CA LEU A 447 13.35 -2.95 26.90
C LEU A 447 14.34 -2.85 28.06
N VAL A 448 15.62 -2.62 27.78
CA VAL A 448 16.67 -2.51 28.82
C VAL A 448 16.43 -1.28 29.68
N CYS A 449 16.25 -0.09 29.07
CA CYS A 449 16.05 1.15 29.81
C CYS A 449 14.79 1.09 30.68
N LEU A 450 13.67 0.63 30.11
CA LEU A 450 12.41 0.49 30.84
C LEU A 450 12.54 -0.54 31.96
N THR A 451 13.16 -1.71 31.72
CA THR A 451 13.37 -2.72 32.77
C THR A 451 14.20 -2.19 33.93
N LEU A 452 15.31 -1.49 33.65
CA LEU A 452 16.16 -0.90 34.69
C LEU A 452 15.44 0.20 35.47
N PHE A 453 14.62 1.00 34.79
CA PHE A 453 13.80 2.03 35.41
C PHE A 453 12.73 1.42 36.34
N LEU A 454 11.98 0.43 35.86
CA LEU A 454 10.91 -0.23 36.63
C LEU A 454 11.41 -1.05 37.83
N ARG A 455 12.70 -1.39 37.87
CA ARG A 455 13.32 -1.98 39.07
C ARG A 455 13.36 -1.02 40.26
N ARG A 456 13.39 0.29 40.01
CA ARG A 456 13.46 1.32 41.06
C ARG A 456 12.20 2.17 41.16
N TRP A 457 11.42 2.27 40.10
CA TRP A 457 10.22 3.08 40.03
C TRP A 457 8.97 2.22 39.82
N LYS A 458 7.89 2.54 40.53
CA LYS A 458 6.57 1.94 40.36
C LYS A 458 5.51 3.06 40.29
N PRO A 459 4.40 2.86 39.55
CA PRO A 459 3.31 3.82 39.54
C PRO A 459 2.66 3.87 40.93
N VAL A 460 2.06 5.01 41.27
CA VAL A 460 1.38 5.23 42.57
C VAL A 460 0.26 4.21 42.79
N ARG A 461 -0.40 3.81 41.71
CA ARG A 461 -1.44 2.80 41.68
C ARG A 461 -1.09 1.75 40.62
N ILE A 462 -1.15 0.49 41.01
CA ILE A 462 -1.05 -0.64 40.07
C ILE A 462 -2.40 -0.77 39.37
N PHE A 463 -2.42 -0.52 38.07
CA PHE A 463 -3.60 -0.70 37.24
C PHE A 463 -3.72 -2.14 36.74
N ARG A 464 -4.92 -2.71 36.90
CA ARG A 464 -5.33 -3.99 36.32
C ARG A 464 -6.77 -3.86 35.83
N PHE A 465 -7.10 -4.54 34.74
CA PHE A 465 -8.48 -4.69 34.28
C PHE A 465 -9.24 -5.62 35.24
N ASP A 466 -10.49 -5.28 35.55
CA ASP A 466 -11.40 -6.16 36.28
C ASP A 466 -11.86 -7.30 35.38
N THR A 467 -11.02 -8.33 35.25
CA THR A 467 -11.33 -9.60 34.58
C THR A 467 -10.89 -10.76 35.48
N GLU A 468 -11.67 -11.85 35.50
CA GLU A 468 -11.32 -13.07 36.25
C GLU A 468 -9.92 -13.57 35.87
N THR A 469 -9.60 -13.50 34.57
CA THR A 469 -8.28 -13.86 34.00
C THR A 469 -7.14 -12.97 34.52
N SER A 470 -7.39 -11.70 34.89
CA SER A 470 -6.36 -10.84 35.48
C SER A 470 -5.97 -11.28 36.89
N ALA A 471 -6.91 -11.85 37.66
CA ALA A 471 -6.62 -12.39 38.98
C ALA A 471 -5.82 -13.69 38.89
N GLU A 472 -6.17 -14.57 37.95
CA GLU A 472 -5.46 -15.82 37.68
C GLU A 472 -4.05 -15.58 37.13
N ALA A 473 -3.88 -14.63 36.20
CA ALA A 473 -2.58 -14.26 35.66
C ALA A 473 -1.63 -13.69 36.73
N ALA A 474 -2.18 -12.92 37.70
CA ALA A 474 -1.40 -12.43 38.83
C ALA A 474 -0.93 -13.57 39.75
N ALA A 475 -1.76 -14.60 39.96
CA ALA A 475 -1.39 -15.79 40.73
C ALA A 475 -0.33 -16.63 40.01
N GLN A 476 -0.47 -16.86 38.70
CA GLN A 476 0.51 -17.59 37.89
C GLN A 476 1.86 -16.87 37.78
N ALA A 477 1.86 -15.54 37.72
CA ALA A 477 3.11 -14.75 37.70
C ALA A 477 3.92 -14.90 39.01
N MET A 478 3.27 -15.16 40.14
CA MET A 478 3.93 -15.44 41.42
C MET A 478 4.59 -16.83 41.46
N GLU A 479 4.11 -17.79 40.67
CA GLU A 479 4.64 -19.17 40.61
C GLU A 479 5.64 -19.40 39.47
N ALA A 480 5.79 -18.46 38.54
CA ALA A 480 6.65 -18.62 37.38
C ALA A 480 8.15 -18.77 37.78
N PRO A 481 8.87 -19.75 37.20
CA PRO A 481 10.28 -19.97 37.52
C PRO A 481 11.12 -18.77 37.11
N ARG A 482 11.86 -18.21 38.07
CA ARG A 482 12.77 -17.09 37.83
C ARG A 482 14.01 -17.58 37.09
N HIS A 483 14.24 -17.04 35.89
CA HIS A 483 15.44 -17.34 35.12
C HIS A 483 16.64 -16.52 35.63
N SER A 484 17.81 -17.15 35.64
CA SER A 484 19.07 -16.47 35.96
C SER A 484 19.46 -15.48 34.85
N VAL A 485 20.28 -14.47 35.19
CA VAL A 485 20.80 -13.49 34.22
C VAL A 485 21.55 -14.19 33.07
N GLY A 486 22.29 -15.26 33.36
CA GLY A 486 23.00 -16.04 32.35
C GLY A 486 22.06 -16.76 31.38
N GLN A 487 20.94 -17.30 31.86
CA GLN A 487 19.92 -17.91 31.00
C GLN A 487 19.24 -16.86 30.11
N ILE A 488 18.91 -15.69 30.65
CA ILE A 488 18.33 -14.59 29.88
C ILE A 488 19.33 -14.12 28.81
N ALA A 489 20.59 -13.88 29.17
CA ALA A 489 21.62 -13.47 28.21
C ALA A 489 21.82 -14.51 27.09
N LYS A 490 21.83 -15.80 27.44
CA LYS A 490 21.88 -16.88 26.46
C LYS A 490 20.66 -16.88 25.54
N ALA A 491 19.47 -16.64 26.08
CA ALA A 491 18.23 -16.63 25.31
C ALA A 491 18.19 -15.49 24.27
N TRP A 492 18.70 -14.31 24.64
CA TRP A 492 18.84 -13.16 23.73
C TRP A 492 20.02 -13.26 22.77
N SER A 493 20.96 -14.17 22.99
CA SER A 493 22.20 -14.26 22.20
C SER A 493 22.02 -14.35 20.67
N PRO A 494 21.01 -15.07 20.10
CA PRO A 494 20.85 -15.13 18.64
C PRO A 494 20.65 -13.74 18.01
N PHE A 495 19.90 -12.89 18.68
CA PHE A 495 19.58 -11.56 18.19
C PHE A 495 20.67 -10.53 18.49
N LEU A 496 21.43 -10.72 19.58
CA LEU A 496 22.64 -9.95 19.84
C LEU A 496 23.72 -10.26 18.80
N ILE A 497 23.92 -11.53 18.45
CA ILE A 497 24.82 -11.98 17.39
C ILE A 497 24.38 -11.40 16.04
N LEU A 498 23.08 -11.48 15.72
CA LEU A 498 22.50 -10.85 14.53
C LEU A 498 22.83 -9.36 14.46
N THR A 499 22.54 -8.63 15.53
CA THR A 499 22.77 -7.17 15.60
C THR A 499 24.24 -6.85 15.34
N ALA A 500 25.17 -7.58 15.97
CA ALA A 500 26.59 -7.40 15.76
C ALA A 500 27.02 -7.69 14.30
N MET A 501 26.58 -8.82 13.73
CA MET A 501 26.92 -9.22 12.37
C MET A 501 26.41 -8.23 11.33
N VAL A 502 25.15 -7.80 11.43
CA VAL A 502 24.57 -6.83 10.50
C VAL A 502 25.23 -5.47 10.67
N THR A 503 25.56 -5.04 11.90
CA THR A 503 26.29 -3.78 12.12
C THR A 503 27.63 -3.80 11.39
N VAL A 504 28.40 -4.89 11.52
CA VAL A 504 29.68 -5.05 10.81
C VAL A 504 29.49 -4.98 9.28
N TRP A 505 28.40 -5.54 8.75
CA TRP A 505 28.11 -5.46 7.31
C TRP A 505 27.63 -4.08 6.85
N SER A 506 26.99 -3.31 7.72
CA SER A 506 26.37 -2.02 7.36
C SER A 506 27.34 -0.84 7.47
N ILE A 507 28.42 -0.93 8.26
CA ILE A 507 29.38 0.18 8.43
C ILE A 507 30.20 0.46 7.16
N LYS A 508 30.54 1.75 6.97
CA LYS A 508 31.30 2.25 5.81
C LYS A 508 32.62 1.50 5.54
N PRO A 509 33.46 1.17 6.52
CA PRO A 509 34.71 0.44 6.28
C PRO A 509 34.47 -0.92 5.61
N PHE A 510 33.47 -1.68 6.04
CA PHE A 510 33.16 -2.97 5.44
C PHE A 510 32.59 -2.81 4.02
N LYS A 511 31.62 -1.90 3.83
CA LYS A 511 31.04 -1.61 2.51
C LYS A 511 32.10 -1.14 1.51
N SER A 512 33.10 -0.37 1.96
CA SER A 512 34.18 0.12 1.11
C SER A 512 35.07 -0.98 0.53
N LEU A 513 35.09 -2.17 1.15
CA LEU A 513 35.83 -3.31 0.61
C LEU A 513 35.27 -3.79 -0.74
N PHE A 514 33.95 -3.64 -0.92
CA PHE A 514 33.20 -4.10 -2.09
C PHE A 514 32.78 -2.96 -3.03
N ALA A 515 33.07 -1.72 -2.65
CA ALA A 515 32.83 -0.54 -3.49
C ALA A 515 33.79 -0.53 -4.69
N ALA A 516 33.53 0.35 -5.66
CA ALA A 516 34.40 0.52 -6.82
C ALA A 516 35.83 0.90 -6.36
N GLY A 517 36.85 0.18 -6.86
CA GLY A 517 38.24 0.32 -6.43
C GLY A 517 38.58 -0.34 -5.09
N GLY A 518 37.62 -1.02 -4.45
CA GLY A 518 37.82 -1.76 -3.21
C GLY A 518 38.53 -3.11 -3.42
N PRO A 519 39.23 -3.66 -2.40
CA PRO A 519 39.97 -4.93 -2.52
C PRO A 519 39.12 -6.14 -2.93
N LEU A 520 37.81 -6.11 -2.70
CA LEU A 520 36.86 -7.19 -2.95
C LEU A 520 35.78 -6.80 -3.98
N GLU A 521 36.01 -5.78 -4.80
CA GLU A 521 35.05 -5.37 -5.85
C GLU A 521 34.64 -6.55 -6.76
N GLY A 522 35.58 -7.43 -7.11
CA GLY A 522 35.32 -8.60 -7.96
C GLY A 522 34.31 -9.62 -7.37
N TRP A 523 33.93 -9.47 -6.11
CA TRP A 523 32.89 -10.28 -5.47
C TRP A 523 31.48 -9.71 -5.66
N VAL A 524 31.36 -8.53 -6.27
CA VAL A 524 30.10 -7.90 -6.66
C VAL A 524 29.94 -8.02 -8.17
N LEU A 525 29.07 -8.92 -8.60
CA LEU A 525 28.76 -9.09 -10.02
C LEU A 525 27.75 -8.02 -10.43
N LYS A 526 28.11 -7.19 -11.42
CA LYS A 526 27.22 -6.22 -12.06
C LYS A 526 26.87 -6.76 -13.45
N ILE A 527 25.63 -7.18 -13.64
CA ILE A 527 25.16 -7.84 -14.85
C ILE A 527 24.17 -6.90 -15.54
N PRO A 528 24.51 -6.28 -16.68
CA PRO A 528 23.55 -5.54 -17.49
C PRO A 528 22.39 -6.44 -17.88
N VAL A 529 21.15 -5.98 -17.68
CA VAL A 529 19.96 -6.77 -17.98
C VAL A 529 19.80 -6.85 -19.50
N PRO A 530 19.87 -8.06 -20.10
CA PRO A 530 19.77 -8.22 -21.54
C PRO A 530 18.43 -7.68 -22.07
N GLY A 531 18.48 -6.84 -23.10
CA GLY A 531 17.29 -6.29 -23.73
C GLY A 531 16.58 -5.18 -22.94
N LEU A 532 17.19 -4.64 -21.87
CA LEU A 532 16.65 -3.52 -21.10
C LEU A 532 17.67 -2.41 -20.82
N ASP A 533 18.92 -2.77 -20.48
CA ASP A 533 19.94 -1.80 -20.05
C ASP A 533 20.17 -0.71 -21.10
N GLN A 534 20.00 0.55 -20.69
CA GLN A 534 20.13 1.76 -21.52
C GLN A 534 19.20 1.85 -22.74
N LEU A 535 18.25 0.91 -22.89
CA LEU A 535 17.33 0.83 -24.04
C LEU A 535 15.99 1.54 -23.81
N VAL A 536 15.80 2.15 -22.63
CA VAL A 536 14.61 2.94 -22.28
C VAL A 536 15.07 4.34 -21.85
N GLN A 537 14.42 5.40 -22.35
CA GLN A 537 14.75 6.79 -22.04
C GLN A 537 13.59 7.52 -21.36
N LYS A 538 13.90 8.17 -20.23
CA LYS A 538 13.07 9.24 -19.66
C LYS A 538 13.11 10.45 -20.58
N MET A 539 12.00 11.15 -20.72
CA MET A 539 11.86 12.33 -21.56
C MET A 539 11.39 13.53 -20.72
N PRO A 540 11.53 14.77 -21.23
CA PRO A 540 10.81 15.91 -20.68
C PRO A 540 9.30 15.65 -20.61
N PRO A 541 8.57 16.16 -19.60
CA PRO A 541 9.01 17.08 -18.54
C PRO A 541 9.59 16.40 -17.29
N ILE A 542 9.72 15.06 -17.28
CA ILE A 542 10.22 14.33 -16.10
C ILE A 542 11.71 14.58 -15.87
N VAL A 543 12.47 14.69 -16.95
CA VAL A 543 13.89 15.06 -16.95
C VAL A 543 14.12 16.19 -17.93
N ASP A 544 15.08 17.07 -17.66
CA ASP A 544 15.35 18.24 -18.52
C ASP A 544 15.80 17.84 -19.94
N ALA A 545 16.52 16.72 -20.05
CA ALA A 545 17.00 16.16 -21.30
C ALA A 545 16.81 14.63 -21.31
N PRO A 546 16.68 14.00 -22.50
CA PRO A 546 16.54 12.55 -22.59
C PRO A 546 17.63 11.80 -21.81
N LEU A 547 17.20 10.94 -20.89
CA LEU A 547 18.09 10.20 -19.99
C LEU A 547 17.78 8.71 -20.06
N SER A 548 18.76 7.88 -20.44
CA SER A 548 18.61 6.43 -20.47
C SER A 548 18.54 5.84 -19.06
N TYR A 549 17.65 4.86 -18.86
CA TYR A 549 17.62 4.05 -17.65
C TYR A 549 18.77 3.06 -17.63
N GLU A 550 19.50 3.03 -16.52
CA GLU A 550 20.42 1.94 -16.21
C GLU A 550 19.65 0.75 -15.64
N ALA A 551 19.81 -0.42 -16.26
CA ALA A 551 19.26 -1.68 -15.80
C ALA A 551 20.41 -2.65 -15.51
N ILE A 552 21.10 -2.42 -14.40
CA ILE A 552 22.22 -3.26 -13.96
C ILE A 552 21.78 -4.09 -12.76
N TYR A 553 21.75 -5.41 -12.94
CA TYR A 553 21.51 -6.34 -11.84
C TYR A 553 22.79 -6.51 -11.01
N LYS A 554 22.73 -6.07 -9.75
CA LYS A 554 23.82 -6.24 -8.79
C LYS A 554 23.62 -7.54 -7.99
N PHE A 555 24.55 -8.47 -8.12
CA PHE A 555 24.61 -9.69 -7.31
C PHE A 555 25.85 -9.70 -6.42
N ASP A 556 25.62 -9.45 -5.14
CA ASP A 556 26.64 -9.20 -4.12
C ASP A 556 26.60 -10.25 -3.01
N TRP A 557 26.78 -11.51 -3.41
CA TRP A 557 26.53 -12.71 -2.60
C TRP A 557 27.12 -12.69 -1.19
N PHE A 558 28.28 -12.07 -0.99
CA PHE A 558 28.93 -11.99 0.32
C PHE A 558 28.61 -10.69 1.08
N SER A 559 28.63 -9.54 0.40
CA SER A 559 28.40 -8.24 1.04
C SER A 559 26.93 -7.92 1.28
N ALA A 560 26.01 -8.71 0.72
CA ALA A 560 24.58 -8.57 0.98
C ALA A 560 24.24 -8.79 2.46
N THR A 561 23.33 -7.98 2.99
CA THR A 561 22.90 -8.06 4.39
C THR A 561 22.33 -9.44 4.73
N GLY A 562 21.59 -10.09 3.83
CA GLY A 562 21.06 -11.44 4.08
C GLY A 562 22.14 -12.47 4.43
N THR A 563 23.36 -12.32 3.91
CA THR A 563 24.49 -13.21 4.19
C THR A 563 24.99 -13.05 5.62
N SER A 564 25.05 -11.81 6.14
CA SER A 564 25.41 -11.58 7.55
C SER A 564 24.38 -12.18 8.52
N ILE A 565 23.09 -12.16 8.15
CA ILE A 565 22.00 -12.78 8.91
C ILE A 565 22.13 -14.30 8.94
N ILE A 566 22.43 -14.93 7.80
CA ILE A 566 22.65 -16.38 7.72
C ILE A 566 23.88 -16.80 8.54
N LEU A 567 24.98 -16.03 8.46
CA LEU A 567 26.16 -16.26 9.28
C LEU A 567 25.84 -16.10 10.78
N ALA A 568 25.04 -15.09 11.15
CA ALA A 568 24.56 -14.94 12.52
C ALA A 568 23.74 -16.16 12.98
N ALA A 569 22.88 -16.70 12.12
CA ALA A 569 22.12 -17.92 12.41
C ALA A 569 23.03 -19.14 12.62
N VAL A 570 24.08 -19.30 11.81
CA VAL A 570 25.07 -20.37 12.01
C VAL A 570 25.78 -20.23 13.35
N ILE A 571 26.24 -19.03 13.70
CA ILE A 571 26.90 -18.77 14.99
C ILE A 571 25.92 -19.03 16.15
N ALA A 572 24.65 -18.60 16.02
CA ALA A 572 23.61 -18.85 17.01
C ALA A 572 23.31 -20.35 17.19
N ILE A 573 23.25 -21.13 16.11
CA ILE A 573 23.09 -22.59 16.14
C ILE A 573 24.20 -23.25 16.94
N ILE A 574 25.45 -22.82 16.72
CA ILE A 574 26.62 -23.32 17.45
C ILE A 574 26.53 -22.93 18.93
N ALA A 575 26.24 -21.66 19.23
CA ALA A 575 26.13 -21.15 20.60
C ALA A 575 25.00 -21.83 21.40
N LEU A 576 23.88 -22.13 20.74
CA LEU A 576 22.73 -22.80 21.35
C LEU A 576 22.83 -24.32 21.31
N ARG A 577 23.86 -24.88 20.66
CA ARG A 577 24.10 -26.33 20.50
C ARG A 577 22.92 -27.05 19.83
N MET A 578 22.29 -26.42 18.85
CA MET A 578 21.22 -27.05 18.08
C MET A 578 21.83 -28.12 17.13
N PRO A 579 21.28 -29.36 17.09
CA PRO A 579 21.84 -30.40 16.23
C PRO A 579 21.70 -30.05 14.75
N ALA A 580 22.74 -30.30 13.95
CA ALA A 580 22.83 -29.90 12.54
C ALA A 580 21.64 -30.40 11.70
N LYS A 581 21.16 -31.63 11.95
CA LYS A 581 19.97 -32.17 11.28
C LYS A 581 18.72 -31.32 11.53
N ALA A 582 18.50 -30.91 12.78
CA ALA A 582 17.37 -30.05 13.13
C ALA A 582 17.52 -28.66 12.52
N ALA A 583 18.75 -28.13 12.45
CA ALA A 583 19.03 -26.85 11.78
C ALA A 583 18.69 -26.90 10.28
N LEU A 584 19.17 -27.92 9.56
CA LEU A 584 18.87 -28.12 8.13
C LEU A 584 17.37 -28.33 7.87
N GLN A 585 16.71 -29.12 8.71
CA GLN A 585 15.26 -29.30 8.63
C GLN A 585 14.52 -27.97 8.83
N THR A 586 14.96 -27.17 9.80
CA THR A 586 14.38 -25.85 10.09
C THR A 586 14.59 -24.88 8.92
N PHE A 587 15.75 -24.90 8.28
CA PHE A 587 16.00 -24.11 7.07
C PHE A 587 15.07 -24.51 5.92
N GLY A 588 14.93 -25.83 5.67
CA GLY A 588 14.02 -26.34 4.64
C GLY A 588 12.54 -26.00 4.90
N GLU A 589 12.11 -26.06 6.16
CA GLU A 589 10.77 -25.61 6.57
C GLU A 589 10.58 -24.10 6.34
N THR A 590 11.57 -23.27 6.68
CA THR A 590 11.56 -21.82 6.41
C THR A 590 11.37 -21.53 4.92
N VAL A 591 12.19 -22.14 4.05
CA VAL A 591 12.07 -21.93 2.59
C VAL A 591 10.70 -22.39 2.07
N ARG A 592 10.19 -23.53 2.55
CA ARG A 592 8.90 -24.07 2.11
C ARG A 592 7.73 -23.17 2.51
N GLU A 593 7.74 -22.63 3.72
CA GLU A 593 6.70 -21.71 4.20
C GLU A 593 6.75 -20.37 3.47
N LEU A 594 7.96 -19.85 3.20
CA LEU A 594 8.15 -18.55 2.57
C LEU A 594 8.03 -18.55 1.04
N ARG A 595 7.91 -19.72 0.38
CA ARG A 595 7.87 -19.80 -1.10
C ARG A 595 6.79 -18.92 -1.74
N MET A 596 5.58 -18.89 -1.18
CA MET A 596 4.48 -18.09 -1.74
C MET A 596 4.63 -16.59 -1.42
N PRO A 597 4.99 -16.19 -0.18
CA PRO A 597 5.39 -14.80 0.10
C PRO A 597 6.51 -14.28 -0.81
N ILE A 598 7.59 -15.05 -1.00
CA ILE A 598 8.74 -14.67 -1.85
C ILE A 598 8.30 -14.47 -3.30
N PHE A 599 7.52 -15.41 -3.85
CA PHE A 599 6.98 -15.26 -5.20
C PHE A 599 6.07 -14.03 -5.33
N SER A 600 5.25 -13.76 -4.31
CA SER A 600 4.40 -12.57 -4.29
C SER A 600 5.22 -11.28 -4.31
N ILE A 601 6.31 -11.21 -3.54
CA ILE A 601 7.23 -10.06 -3.55
C ILE A 601 7.87 -9.89 -4.92
N GLY A 602 8.31 -10.99 -5.54
CA GLY A 602 8.81 -10.98 -6.91
C GLY A 602 7.80 -10.41 -7.91
N MET A 603 6.53 -10.79 -7.81
CA MET A 603 5.48 -10.25 -8.69
C MET A 603 5.17 -8.77 -8.43
N VAL A 604 5.20 -8.33 -7.17
CA VAL A 604 5.01 -6.91 -6.84
C VAL A 604 6.16 -6.06 -7.39
N LEU A 605 7.41 -6.53 -7.30
CA LEU A 605 8.54 -5.82 -7.91
C LEU A 605 8.56 -5.92 -9.43
N ALA A 606 8.15 -7.04 -10.02
CA ALA A 606 7.97 -7.14 -11.46
C ALA A 606 6.99 -6.07 -11.95
N PHE A 607 5.84 -5.91 -11.28
CA PHE A 607 4.90 -4.84 -11.57
C PHE A 607 5.52 -3.45 -11.40
N ALA A 608 6.20 -3.19 -10.29
CA ALA A 608 6.83 -1.90 -10.02
C ALA A 608 7.83 -1.50 -11.12
N PHE A 609 8.65 -2.46 -11.57
CA PHE A 609 9.62 -2.24 -12.63
C PHE A 609 8.93 -2.04 -13.98
N ILE A 610 7.90 -2.83 -14.32
CA ILE A 610 7.10 -2.55 -15.53
C ILE A 610 6.57 -1.11 -15.47
N ALA A 611 5.90 -0.73 -14.39
CA ALA A 611 5.28 0.58 -14.25
C ALA A 611 6.29 1.74 -14.36
N ASN A 612 7.52 1.53 -13.85
CA ASN A 612 8.60 2.50 -13.94
C ASN A 612 9.20 2.61 -15.34
N TYR A 613 9.58 1.48 -15.94
CA TYR A 613 10.25 1.43 -17.24
C TYR A 613 9.31 1.68 -18.43
N SER A 614 8.00 1.55 -18.26
CA SER A 614 7.03 1.86 -19.31
C SER A 614 6.43 3.27 -19.18
N GLY A 615 6.77 4.01 -18.12
CA GLY A 615 6.26 5.36 -17.89
C GLY A 615 4.90 5.47 -17.20
N LEU A 616 4.24 4.36 -16.81
CA LEU A 616 2.95 4.41 -16.09
C LEU A 616 3.07 5.23 -14.79
N SER A 617 4.12 4.97 -13.99
CA SER A 617 4.37 5.69 -12.73
C SER A 617 4.56 7.19 -12.96
N ALA A 618 5.22 7.56 -14.06
CA ALA A 618 5.50 8.94 -14.41
C ALA A 618 4.23 9.68 -14.88
N THR A 619 3.36 9.03 -15.66
CA THR A 619 2.06 9.57 -16.04
C THR A 619 1.21 9.91 -14.82
N LEU A 620 1.11 8.98 -13.87
CA LEU A 620 0.38 9.21 -12.61
C LEU A 620 1.03 10.33 -11.78
N ALA A 621 2.35 10.38 -11.72
CA ALA A 621 3.08 11.42 -11.01
C ALA A 621 2.82 12.82 -11.58
N LEU A 622 2.76 12.96 -12.92
CA LEU A 622 2.42 14.23 -13.57
C LEU A 622 1.00 14.69 -13.25
N ALA A 623 0.04 13.77 -13.20
CA ALA A 623 -1.32 14.10 -12.76
C ALA A 623 -1.34 14.57 -11.29
N LEU A 624 -0.62 13.87 -10.41
CA LEU A 624 -0.54 14.24 -8.99
C LEU A 624 0.22 15.54 -8.76
N ALA A 625 1.20 15.88 -9.59
CA ALA A 625 1.95 17.13 -9.51
C ALA A 625 1.07 18.38 -9.65
N HIS A 626 -0.12 18.27 -10.27
CA HIS A 626 -1.10 19.35 -10.33
C HIS A 626 -1.64 19.77 -8.95
N THR A 627 -1.52 18.92 -7.93
CA THR A 627 -1.86 19.31 -6.54
C THR A 627 -0.85 20.31 -5.95
N GLY A 628 0.32 20.47 -6.59
CA GLY A 628 1.32 21.49 -6.28
C GLY A 628 1.75 21.47 -4.82
N LYS A 629 1.69 22.64 -4.17
CA LYS A 629 2.23 22.80 -2.81
C LYS A 629 1.49 21.98 -1.74
N ALA A 630 0.27 21.51 -2.02
CA ALA A 630 -0.50 20.69 -1.10
C ALA A 630 -0.06 19.21 -1.09
N PHE A 631 0.65 18.74 -2.13
CA PHE A 631 0.99 17.33 -2.26
C PHE A 631 1.77 16.74 -1.07
N PRO A 632 2.76 17.42 -0.45
CA PRO A 632 3.49 16.85 0.69
C PRO A 632 2.59 16.47 1.87
N PHE A 633 1.46 17.15 2.07
CA PHE A 633 0.48 16.77 3.09
C PHE A 633 -0.26 15.46 2.73
N PHE A 634 -0.60 15.27 1.46
CA PHE A 634 -1.31 14.09 0.97
C PHE A 634 -0.38 12.90 0.66
N SER A 635 0.91 13.13 0.52
CA SER A 635 1.91 12.10 0.20
C SER A 635 1.85 10.90 1.18
N PRO A 636 1.79 11.09 2.52
CA PRO A 636 1.58 9.98 3.45
C PRO A 636 0.27 9.21 3.25
N PHE A 637 -0.78 9.83 2.71
CA PHE A 637 -2.06 9.14 2.47
C PHE A 637 -1.96 8.13 1.32
N LEU A 638 -1.07 8.33 0.35
CA LEU A 638 -0.78 7.31 -0.68
C LEU A 638 -0.14 6.08 -0.06
N GLY A 639 0.87 6.30 0.79
CA GLY A 639 1.50 5.25 1.59
C GLY A 639 0.49 4.49 2.44
N TRP A 640 -0.32 5.25 3.20
CA TRP A 640 -1.41 4.75 4.03
C TRP A 640 -2.41 3.89 3.25
N LEU A 641 -2.86 4.37 2.08
CA LEU A 641 -3.81 3.65 1.22
C LEU A 641 -3.19 2.33 0.72
N GLY A 642 -1.93 2.39 0.26
CA GLY A 642 -1.19 1.22 -0.18
C GLY A 642 -1.08 0.16 0.91
N VAL A 643 -0.73 0.55 2.14
CA VAL A 643 -0.59 -0.39 3.25
C VAL A 643 -1.93 -0.84 3.82
N PHE A 644 -2.93 0.02 3.88
CA PHE A 644 -4.29 -0.36 4.27
C PHE A 644 -4.79 -1.54 3.40
N LEU A 645 -4.58 -1.45 2.08
CA LEU A 645 -5.10 -2.46 1.15
C LEU A 645 -4.21 -3.71 1.08
N THR A 646 -2.89 -3.55 1.18
CA THR A 646 -1.93 -4.66 1.02
C THR A 646 -1.49 -5.32 2.32
N GLY A 647 -1.61 -4.62 3.44
CA GLY A 647 -1.03 -5.02 4.73
C GLY A 647 0.49 -4.94 4.82
N SER A 648 1.17 -4.32 3.85
CA SER A 648 2.63 -4.36 3.71
C SER A 648 3.21 -3.03 3.21
N ASP A 649 4.03 -2.37 4.04
CA ASP A 649 4.83 -1.20 3.66
C ASP A 649 5.76 -1.51 2.50
N THR A 650 6.36 -2.70 2.46
CA THR A 650 7.19 -3.14 1.34
C THR A 650 6.42 -3.11 0.02
N SER A 651 5.18 -3.62 0.03
CA SER A 651 4.34 -3.62 -1.16
C SER A 651 3.91 -2.20 -1.53
N SER A 652 3.52 -1.38 -0.55
CA SER A 652 3.17 0.02 -0.79
C SER A 652 4.35 0.82 -1.38
N ASN A 653 5.55 0.63 -0.84
CA ASN A 653 6.75 1.30 -1.32
C ASN A 653 7.13 0.86 -2.73
N ALA A 654 6.99 -0.43 -3.05
CA ALA A 654 7.18 -0.92 -4.42
C ALA A 654 6.20 -0.25 -5.40
N LEU A 655 4.94 -0.07 -5.01
CA LEU A 655 3.90 0.49 -5.86
C LEU A 655 4.02 2.01 -6.06
N PHE A 656 4.38 2.76 -5.00
CA PHE A 656 4.22 4.22 -4.99
C PHE A 656 5.50 5.02 -4.84
N SER A 657 6.63 4.47 -4.41
CA SER A 657 7.83 5.29 -4.14
C SER A 657 8.35 5.97 -5.40
N ALA A 658 8.40 5.28 -6.54
CA ALA A 658 8.84 5.87 -7.80
C ALA A 658 7.91 7.01 -8.26
N LEU A 659 6.61 6.84 -8.07
CA LEU A 659 5.60 7.87 -8.31
C LEU A 659 5.79 9.06 -7.36
N GLN A 660 6.07 8.81 -6.08
CA GLN A 660 6.34 9.86 -5.08
C GLN A 660 7.59 10.66 -5.42
N ALA A 661 8.69 9.99 -5.76
CA ALA A 661 9.94 10.62 -6.18
C ALA A 661 9.73 11.49 -7.43
N THR A 662 9.04 10.94 -8.43
CA THR A 662 8.75 11.68 -9.66
C THR A 662 7.85 12.89 -9.40
N THR A 663 6.82 12.74 -8.56
CA THR A 663 5.93 13.85 -8.20
C THR A 663 6.70 14.94 -7.44
N ALA A 664 7.59 14.55 -6.53
CA ALA A 664 8.44 15.47 -5.78
C ALA A 664 9.28 16.36 -6.71
N GLN A 665 9.93 15.74 -7.70
CA GLN A 665 10.73 16.44 -8.70
C GLN A 665 9.88 17.44 -9.50
N GLN A 666 8.66 17.05 -9.89
CA GLN A 666 7.76 17.94 -10.65
C GLN A 666 7.25 19.14 -9.85
N ILE A 667 7.08 19.02 -8.54
CA ILE A 667 6.62 20.13 -7.69
C ILE A 667 7.76 20.89 -6.98
N GLY A 668 9.02 20.48 -7.23
CA GLY A 668 10.21 21.13 -6.68
C GLY A 668 10.44 20.88 -5.18
N VAL A 669 10.11 19.69 -4.67
CA VAL A 669 10.43 19.26 -3.29
C VAL A 669 11.34 18.02 -3.31
N SER A 670 11.95 17.70 -2.16
CA SER A 670 12.82 16.52 -2.04
C SER A 670 12.06 15.21 -2.33
N ASP A 671 12.62 14.39 -3.20
CA ASP A 671 12.15 13.03 -3.49
C ASP A 671 12.39 12.08 -2.30
N VAL A 672 13.53 12.19 -1.62
CA VAL A 672 13.81 11.47 -0.36
C VAL A 672 12.70 11.71 0.67
N LEU A 673 12.25 12.96 0.82
CA LEU A 673 11.16 13.31 1.73
C LEU A 673 9.85 12.61 1.37
N LEU A 674 9.39 12.69 0.12
CA LEU A 674 8.09 12.10 -0.27
C LEU A 674 8.13 10.58 -0.33
N VAL A 675 9.28 9.99 -0.65
CA VAL A 675 9.50 8.54 -0.60
C VAL A 675 9.50 8.04 0.84
N ALA A 676 10.16 8.76 1.75
CA ALA A 676 10.08 8.45 3.18
C ALA A 676 8.65 8.62 3.71
N ALA A 677 7.95 9.69 3.31
CA ALA A 677 6.56 9.96 3.65
C ALA A 677 5.61 8.83 3.21
N ASN A 678 5.87 8.18 2.07
CA ASN A 678 5.14 6.99 1.65
C ASN A 678 5.29 5.85 2.68
N THR A 679 6.50 5.64 3.18
CA THR A 679 6.77 4.62 4.20
C THR A 679 6.13 5.00 5.54
N THR A 680 6.36 6.22 6.02
CA THR A 680 5.85 6.66 7.33
C THR A 680 4.34 6.90 7.35
N GLY A 681 3.70 7.14 6.21
CA GLY A 681 2.25 7.06 6.06
C GLY A 681 1.75 5.62 5.97
N GLY A 682 2.55 4.73 5.37
CA GLY A 682 2.27 3.30 5.33
C GLY A 682 2.09 2.68 6.72
N VAL A 683 3.02 2.96 7.64
CA VAL A 683 2.99 2.40 9.00
C VAL A 683 1.70 2.71 9.77
N THR A 684 1.06 3.87 9.51
CA THR A 684 -0.20 4.25 10.15
C THR A 684 -1.39 3.51 9.53
N GLY A 685 -1.29 3.10 8.25
CA GLY A 685 -2.29 2.30 7.54
C GLY A 685 -2.27 0.82 7.91
N LYS A 686 -1.13 0.28 8.36
CA LYS A 686 -1.02 -1.15 8.70
C LYS A 686 -2.01 -1.61 9.76
N MET A 687 -2.28 -0.78 10.77
CA MET A 687 -3.17 -1.12 11.89
C MET A 687 -4.62 -1.41 11.46
N ILE A 688 -5.04 -0.92 10.29
CA ILE A 688 -6.40 -1.10 9.75
C ILE A 688 -6.44 -2.06 8.56
N SER A 689 -5.30 -2.63 8.16
CA SER A 689 -5.24 -3.53 7.03
C SER A 689 -6.04 -4.81 7.31
N PRO A 690 -6.84 -5.32 6.35
CA PRO A 690 -7.61 -6.55 6.53
C PRO A 690 -6.74 -7.73 6.99
N GLN A 691 -5.51 -7.82 6.46
CA GLN A 691 -4.55 -8.86 6.85
C GLN A 691 -4.12 -8.75 8.31
N SER A 692 -3.70 -7.56 8.77
CA SER A 692 -3.24 -7.39 10.16
C SER A 692 -4.38 -7.58 11.15
N ILE A 693 -5.58 -7.11 10.80
CA ILE A 693 -6.80 -7.31 11.61
C ILE A 693 -7.14 -8.80 11.70
N ALA A 694 -7.15 -9.52 10.58
CA ALA A 694 -7.46 -10.95 10.57
C ALA A 694 -6.46 -11.75 11.41
N ILE A 695 -5.17 -11.45 11.29
CA ILE A 695 -4.10 -12.09 12.08
C ILE A 695 -4.28 -11.80 13.57
N ALA A 696 -4.53 -10.53 13.93
CA ALA A 696 -4.75 -10.14 15.32
C ALA A 696 -5.99 -10.84 15.91
N CYS A 697 -7.13 -10.81 15.19
CA CYS A 697 -8.37 -11.49 15.60
C CYS A 697 -8.18 -13.00 15.77
N ALA A 698 -7.51 -13.66 14.82
CA ALA A 698 -7.23 -15.09 14.91
C ALA A 698 -6.38 -15.43 16.15
N ALA A 699 -5.37 -14.62 16.47
CA ALA A 699 -4.46 -14.85 17.59
C ALA A 699 -5.14 -14.73 18.96
N VAL A 700 -6.19 -13.91 19.08
CA VAL A 700 -6.91 -13.70 20.35
C VAL A 700 -8.29 -14.37 20.41
N GLY A 701 -8.59 -15.27 19.47
CA GLY A 701 -9.86 -16.01 19.47
C GLY A 701 -11.09 -15.16 19.11
N LEU A 702 -10.91 -14.12 18.32
CA LEU A 702 -11.96 -13.20 17.87
C LEU A 702 -12.28 -13.34 16.36
N ALA A 703 -12.12 -14.53 15.79
CA ALA A 703 -12.50 -14.79 14.40
C ALA A 703 -13.97 -14.41 14.16
N GLY A 704 -14.24 -13.64 13.12
CA GLY A 704 -15.57 -13.10 12.80
C GLY A 704 -15.90 -11.74 13.43
N LYS A 705 -15.01 -11.19 14.28
CA LYS A 705 -15.15 -9.84 14.88
C LYS A 705 -14.16 -8.82 14.31
N GLU A 706 -13.67 -9.04 13.10
CA GLU A 706 -12.71 -8.18 12.41
C GLU A 706 -13.26 -6.76 12.24
N SER A 707 -14.57 -6.63 11.99
CA SER A 707 -15.25 -5.33 11.85
C SER A 707 -15.18 -4.48 13.12
N ASP A 708 -15.29 -5.10 14.29
CA ASP A 708 -15.22 -4.38 15.57
C ASP A 708 -13.80 -3.87 15.82
N LEU A 709 -12.79 -4.68 15.50
CA LEU A 709 -11.37 -4.30 15.61
C LEU A 709 -10.99 -3.22 14.58
N PHE A 710 -11.53 -3.28 13.36
CA PHE A 710 -11.38 -2.22 12.36
C PHE A 710 -11.98 -0.89 12.85
N ARG A 711 -13.21 -0.91 13.36
CA ARG A 711 -13.89 0.28 13.90
C ARG A 711 -13.12 0.89 15.08
N PHE A 712 -12.48 0.06 15.90
CA PHE A 712 -11.64 0.52 17.00
C PHE A 712 -10.40 1.28 16.49
N THR A 713 -9.72 0.76 15.46
CA THR A 713 -8.41 1.27 14.99
C THR A 713 -8.50 2.38 13.94
N VAL A 714 -9.55 2.42 13.10
CA VAL A 714 -9.65 3.35 11.94
C VAL A 714 -9.49 4.82 12.30
N LYS A 715 -10.10 5.27 13.41
CA LYS A 715 -9.97 6.64 13.88
C LYS A 715 -8.53 7.01 14.23
N HIS A 716 -7.79 6.07 14.83
CA HIS A 716 -6.40 6.29 15.26
C HIS A 716 -5.48 6.35 14.05
N SER A 717 -5.70 5.44 13.10
CA SER A 717 -4.99 5.41 11.82
C SER A 717 -5.10 6.75 11.05
N LEU A 718 -6.31 7.30 10.92
CA LEU A 718 -6.52 8.58 10.22
C LEU A 718 -5.87 9.77 10.96
N ILE A 719 -5.97 9.80 12.29
CA ILE A 719 -5.31 10.85 13.11
C ILE A 719 -3.80 10.80 12.90
N PHE A 720 -3.17 9.64 13.05
CA PHE A 720 -1.72 9.53 12.89
C PHE A 720 -1.26 9.81 11.48
N THR A 721 -2.00 9.39 10.45
CA THR A 721 -1.67 9.73 9.05
C THR A 721 -1.72 11.23 8.81
N THR A 722 -2.72 11.92 9.38
CA THR A 722 -2.82 13.38 9.32
C THR A 722 -1.62 14.04 10.01
N MET A 723 -1.17 13.51 11.16
CA MET A 723 0.02 14.01 11.85
C MET A 723 1.28 13.84 11.00
N VAL A 724 1.46 12.69 10.36
CA VAL A 724 2.59 12.46 9.42
C VAL A 724 2.48 13.40 8.21
N GLY A 725 1.27 13.68 7.70
CA GLY A 725 1.01 14.68 6.66
C GLY A 725 1.46 16.08 7.07
N LEU A 726 1.14 16.51 8.29
CA LEU A 726 1.57 17.80 8.83
C LEU A 726 3.09 17.87 9.02
N ILE A 727 3.71 16.80 9.52
CA ILE A 727 5.17 16.69 9.65
C ILE A 727 5.84 16.79 8.28
N THR A 728 5.33 16.05 7.29
CA THR A 728 5.87 16.04 5.92
C THR A 728 5.74 17.41 5.26
N LEU A 729 4.59 18.07 5.43
CA LEU A 729 4.37 19.44 4.94
C LEU A 729 5.36 20.43 5.58
N ALA A 730 5.58 20.30 6.90
CA ALA A 730 6.53 21.14 7.58
C ALA A 730 7.96 20.91 7.12
N GLN A 731 8.36 19.66 6.90
CA GLN A 731 9.69 19.30 6.39
C GLN A 731 9.90 19.74 4.94
N ALA A 732 8.84 19.78 4.14
CA ALA A 732 8.92 20.24 2.75
C ALA A 732 9.22 21.75 2.63
N TYR A 733 8.74 22.58 3.57
CA TYR A 733 8.77 24.04 3.41
C TYR A 733 9.43 24.84 4.53
N TRP A 734 9.43 24.34 5.77
CA TRP A 734 9.93 25.08 6.95
C TRP A 734 11.09 24.39 7.66
N LEU A 735 11.07 23.06 7.71
CA LEU A 735 12.06 22.22 8.40
C LEU A 735 12.92 21.47 7.38
N THR A 736 13.28 22.12 6.28
CA THR A 736 14.06 21.51 5.18
C THR A 736 15.45 21.05 5.62
N TRP A 737 16.01 21.65 6.67
CA TRP A 737 17.26 21.24 7.31
C TRP A 737 17.20 19.82 7.92
N MET A 738 16.00 19.25 8.12
CA MET A 738 15.83 17.88 8.58
C MET A 738 15.95 16.84 7.45
N ILE A 739 15.97 17.26 6.19
CA ILE A 739 16.16 16.37 5.04
C ILE A 739 17.68 16.06 4.96
N PRO A 740 18.10 14.78 4.82
CA PRO A 740 19.51 14.40 4.80
C PRO A 740 20.32 14.97 3.65
#